data_AF-A0AAW2R2Q0-F1
#
_entry.id   AF-A0AAW2R2Q0-F1
#
_cell.length_a   1.000
_cell.length_b   1.000
_cell.length_c   1.000
_cell.angle_alpha   90.00
_cell.angle_beta   90.00
_cell.angle_gamma   90.00
#
_symmetry.space_group_name_H-M   'P 1'
#
loop_
_entity.id
_entity.type
_entity.pdbx_description
1 polymer ?
#
loop_
_entity_poly.entity_id
_entity_poly.type
_entity_poly.pdbx_seq_one_letter_code
_entity_poly.pdbx_strand_id
1 'polypeptide(L)'
;MMQAPPPSAYALTAGNMGLTLLSDSLAQWQGPALLAYNDAVFTEEDFVSISRIGGSSKHAKPWKTGRFGVGFNSVYHLTDLPSFVSGKHVVLFDPQGVYLPNVSTANPGKRIEYVTSKAISVYKDQFFPYCAFGCDMKSPFHGTLFRFPLRNADQAANRKTYSCSINSANDDVVWHRKALQRFSKLNYVSDCEMDAFSLDFLSEAVVGGLSQIRTHKFYVVQTMASPSSRIGSFAATAAKDYDMHLLPWASVAACVSDDSLNDDHLKLGRAFCFLPLPVKTGFRVHINGYFEVFRIVVAFGMVMIWTDLEKFVLSGTGFYWKMLWHLVLLNYFLACDNYWLGMPIVPLPSDLFEMILNCKSDGHQKVVTPDSVRHYLRDSKYLSTLGRLHNFLLLEYCLEDLIDADVGIHASHLPLLPLASGDYGSLSRSSEGIVYYICNELEYMLLQQISNRLIDRTIPVKLLCRLTSIANVSGANLVVFSVNEFVQLFSEFVPAEWKYKMKVLWSPSSNSTHPASSWFLLFWRYLQEQCEELSLFGDWPIIPAISGHLYRPSRQKKLLNLEKLSEKMQHVLVKIGCTILDSTYCIEHPDLINYVHDADAPGILDAIYDVSSSDGINQLLQCLEPNERDELRQFLLDPKWFVGRKWMILTHRIASGSQFIECMMENLLTISSTLI
;
A
#
# COMPACT_ATOMS: atom_id res chain seq x y z
N MET A 1 -33.72 -58.83 19.28
CA MET A 1 -33.80 -59.87 18.23
C MET A 1 -34.84 -59.45 17.22
N MET A 2 -34.43 -58.91 16.07
CA MET A 2 -35.31 -58.66 14.93
C MET A 2 -34.68 -59.33 13.72
N GLN A 3 -35.43 -60.24 13.11
CA GLN A 3 -35.03 -61.01 11.93
C GLN A 3 -34.75 -60.07 10.77
N ALA A 4 -33.55 -60.16 10.19
CA ALA A 4 -33.31 -59.63 8.86
C ALA A 4 -34.23 -60.39 7.87
N PRO A 5 -34.89 -59.69 6.93
CA PRO A 5 -35.64 -60.39 5.89
C PRO A 5 -34.68 -61.24 5.04
N PRO A 6 -35.14 -62.39 4.53
CA PRO A 6 -34.25 -63.35 3.88
C PRO A 6 -33.62 -62.78 2.60
N PRO A 7 -32.40 -63.24 2.21
CA PRO A 7 -31.62 -62.67 1.10
C PRO A 7 -32.18 -62.97 -0.31
N SER A 8 -33.36 -63.56 -0.43
CA SER A 8 -33.88 -64.13 -1.67
C SER A 8 -34.82 -63.22 -2.48
N ALA A 9 -35.03 -61.96 -2.08
CA ALA A 9 -35.94 -61.05 -2.80
C ALA A 9 -35.28 -60.14 -3.86
N TYR A 10 -33.95 -60.14 -4.00
CA TYR A 10 -33.23 -59.22 -4.91
C TYR A 10 -32.57 -59.89 -6.13
N ALA A 11 -32.76 -61.19 -6.32
CA ALA A 11 -32.41 -61.84 -7.57
C ALA A 11 -33.62 -61.84 -8.53
N LEU A 12 -34.00 -60.65 -9.02
CA LEU A 12 -34.88 -60.59 -10.19
C LEU A 12 -34.03 -60.73 -11.45
N THR A 13 -34.10 -61.94 -11.97
CA THR A 13 -33.80 -62.33 -13.33
C THR A 13 -34.36 -61.34 -14.34
N ALA A 14 -33.57 -61.07 -15.39
CA ALA A 14 -33.95 -60.25 -16.54
C ALA A 14 -35.30 -60.73 -17.12
N GLY A 15 -36.35 -59.94 -16.87
CA GLY A 15 -37.71 -60.20 -17.34
C GLY A 15 -38.55 -58.93 -17.25
N ASN A 16 -38.74 -58.27 -18.40
CA ASN A 16 -39.60 -57.13 -18.72
C ASN A 16 -40.79 -56.84 -17.75
N MET A 17 -40.53 -56.09 -16.69
CA MET A 17 -41.43 -55.03 -16.18
C MET A 17 -40.54 -53.83 -15.87
N GLY A 18 -40.64 -52.77 -16.69
CA GLY A 18 -39.77 -51.61 -16.59
C GLY A 18 -39.89 -50.94 -15.22
N LEU A 19 -38.78 -50.83 -14.49
CA LEU A 19 -38.72 -50.08 -13.24
C LEU A 19 -39.17 -48.64 -13.49
N THR A 20 -40.00 -48.12 -12.60
CA THR A 20 -40.48 -46.73 -12.64
C THR A 20 -39.44 -45.79 -12.05
N LEU A 21 -38.43 -45.44 -12.86
CA LEU A 21 -37.28 -44.62 -12.46
C LEU A 21 -37.27 -43.25 -13.16
N LEU A 22 -36.52 -42.30 -12.60
CA LEU A 22 -36.36 -40.97 -13.22
C LEU A 22 -35.61 -41.03 -14.57
N SER A 23 -34.80 -42.06 -14.77
CA SER A 23 -34.08 -42.40 -16.00
C SER A 23 -33.66 -43.87 -15.96
N ASP A 24 -33.52 -44.50 -17.12
CA ASP A 24 -33.14 -45.92 -17.22
C ASP A 24 -31.73 -46.18 -16.66
N SER A 25 -30.83 -45.20 -16.74
CA SER A 25 -29.47 -45.27 -16.21
C SER A 25 -29.41 -45.38 -14.68
N LEU A 26 -30.52 -45.13 -13.96
CA LEU A 26 -30.61 -45.30 -12.51
C LEU A 26 -30.89 -46.73 -12.06
N ALA A 27 -31.21 -47.65 -12.98
CA ALA A 27 -31.52 -49.04 -12.64
C ALA A 27 -30.37 -49.72 -11.86
N GLN A 28 -29.13 -49.44 -12.25
CA GLN A 28 -27.92 -49.96 -11.60
C GLN A 28 -27.71 -49.46 -10.15
N TRP A 29 -28.41 -48.39 -9.73
CA TRP A 29 -28.29 -47.79 -8.39
C TRP A 29 -29.43 -48.19 -7.44
N GLN A 30 -30.31 -49.11 -7.86
CA GLN A 30 -31.39 -49.65 -7.02
C GLN A 30 -30.95 -50.77 -6.08
N GLY A 31 -29.70 -51.25 -6.21
CA GLY A 31 -29.14 -52.34 -5.42
C GLY A 31 -28.79 -52.01 -3.95
N PRO A 32 -27.92 -52.81 -3.32
CA PRO A 32 -27.50 -52.63 -1.93
C PRO A 32 -26.94 -51.23 -1.66
N ALA A 33 -27.30 -50.64 -0.53
CA ALA A 33 -26.89 -49.29 -0.15
C ALA A 33 -26.54 -49.21 1.34
N LEU A 34 -25.56 -48.38 1.67
CA LEU A 34 -25.36 -47.94 3.05
C LEU A 34 -26.35 -46.82 3.37
N LEU A 35 -27.11 -46.99 4.45
CA LEU A 35 -28.04 -45.98 4.95
C LEU A 35 -27.46 -45.31 6.20
N ALA A 36 -27.55 -43.98 6.27
CA ALA A 36 -27.17 -43.21 7.46
C ALA A 36 -28.30 -42.27 7.85
N TYR A 37 -28.79 -42.40 9.08
CA TYR A 37 -29.92 -41.64 9.61
C TYR A 37 -29.49 -40.72 10.75
N ASN A 38 -30.07 -39.52 10.80
CA ASN A 38 -30.06 -38.65 11.97
C ASN A 38 -31.42 -37.94 12.13
N ASP A 39 -31.73 -37.52 13.34
CA ASP A 39 -33.01 -36.92 13.75
C ASP A 39 -33.11 -35.41 13.51
N ALA A 40 -32.07 -34.79 12.94
CA ALA A 40 -32.09 -33.38 12.54
C ALA A 40 -32.61 -33.21 11.11
N VAL A 41 -33.36 -32.14 10.87
CA VAL A 41 -33.92 -31.77 9.56
C VAL A 41 -33.08 -30.66 8.94
N PHE A 42 -32.79 -30.76 7.65
CA PHE A 42 -32.04 -29.75 6.90
C PHE A 42 -32.81 -28.44 6.79
N THR A 43 -32.14 -27.33 7.06
CA THR A 43 -32.64 -25.98 6.77
C THR A 43 -32.30 -25.57 5.33
N GLU A 44 -32.91 -24.50 4.82
CA GLU A 44 -32.55 -23.97 3.48
C GLU A 44 -31.07 -23.59 3.38
N GLU A 45 -30.47 -23.09 4.46
CA GLU A 45 -29.03 -22.83 4.53
C GLU A 45 -28.22 -24.12 4.36
N ASP A 46 -28.65 -25.23 4.98
CA ASP A 46 -27.95 -26.51 4.87
C ASP A 46 -28.07 -27.10 3.45
N PHE A 47 -29.22 -26.95 2.79
CA PHE A 47 -29.40 -27.35 1.38
C PHE A 47 -28.47 -26.59 0.43
N VAL A 48 -28.38 -25.26 0.59
CA VAL A 48 -27.43 -24.45 -0.18
C VAL A 48 -26.00 -24.89 0.13
N SER A 49 -25.67 -25.13 1.40
CA SER A 49 -24.31 -25.51 1.80
C SER A 49 -23.88 -26.88 1.31
N ILE A 50 -24.77 -27.89 1.27
CA ILE A 50 -24.41 -29.26 0.83
C ILE A 50 -24.34 -29.39 -0.68
N SER A 51 -25.07 -28.54 -1.43
CA SER A 51 -25.00 -28.49 -2.89
C SER A 51 -23.69 -27.90 -3.43
N ARG A 52 -23.00 -27.09 -2.62
CA ARG A 52 -21.68 -26.53 -2.93
C ARG A 52 -20.61 -27.57 -2.59
N ILE A 53 -20.37 -28.50 -3.52
CA ILE A 53 -19.29 -29.48 -3.45
C ILE A 53 -17.96 -28.70 -3.35
N GLY A 54 -17.43 -28.56 -2.14
CA GLY A 54 -16.23 -27.76 -1.86
C GLY A 54 -16.47 -26.27 -1.57
N GLY A 55 -17.65 -25.84 -1.11
CA GLY A 55 -17.89 -24.45 -0.72
C GLY A 55 -18.74 -24.33 0.54
N SER A 56 -18.13 -24.46 1.72
CA SER A 56 -18.88 -24.34 2.97
C SER A 56 -19.20 -22.88 3.30
N SER A 57 -20.48 -22.60 3.62
CA SER A 57 -20.92 -21.28 4.11
C SER A 57 -20.73 -21.14 5.64
N LYS A 58 -20.06 -22.12 6.29
CA LYS A 58 -19.94 -22.21 7.75
C LYS A 58 -18.94 -21.22 8.37
N HIS A 59 -18.42 -20.27 7.59
CA HIS A 59 -17.51 -19.23 8.07
C HIS A 59 -18.12 -18.35 9.19
N ALA A 60 -19.44 -18.20 9.23
CA ALA A 60 -20.12 -17.34 10.21
C ALA A 60 -20.43 -17.99 11.58
N LYS A 61 -20.20 -19.30 11.78
CA LYS A 61 -20.58 -20.03 13.01
C LYS A 61 -19.42 -20.88 13.56
N PRO A 62 -18.55 -20.32 14.44
CA PRO A 62 -17.29 -20.95 14.86
C PRO A 62 -17.41 -22.32 15.56
N TRP A 63 -18.58 -22.68 16.10
CA TRP A 63 -18.80 -23.92 16.86
C TRP A 63 -19.35 -25.11 16.03
N LYS A 64 -19.60 -24.96 14.72
CA LYS A 64 -20.10 -26.07 13.88
C LYS A 64 -18.95 -26.95 13.37
N THR A 65 -18.97 -28.25 13.70
CA THR A 65 -18.02 -29.26 13.20
C THR A 65 -18.13 -29.43 11.67
N GLY A 66 -16.99 -29.64 10.99
CA GLY A 66 -16.92 -29.80 9.53
C GLY A 66 -16.92 -28.47 8.74
N ARG A 67 -15.92 -27.61 9.01
CA ARG A 67 -15.76 -26.23 8.54
C ARG A 67 -15.47 -26.07 7.03
N PHE A 68 -15.23 -27.16 6.30
CA PHE A 68 -14.86 -27.16 4.88
C PHE A 68 -15.85 -27.88 3.96
N GLY A 69 -16.91 -28.49 4.51
CA GLY A 69 -17.91 -29.21 3.71
C GLY A 69 -17.41 -30.45 2.95
N VAL A 70 -16.10 -30.74 2.96
CA VAL A 70 -15.45 -31.84 2.23
C VAL A 70 -15.62 -33.21 2.87
N GLY A 71 -15.98 -33.30 4.15
CA GLY A 71 -16.20 -34.58 4.81
C GLY A 71 -17.25 -35.43 4.11
N PHE A 72 -18.28 -34.78 3.54
CA PHE A 72 -19.28 -35.46 2.73
C PHE A 72 -18.70 -36.06 1.45
N ASN A 73 -17.65 -35.48 0.85
CA ASN A 73 -17.05 -36.03 -0.37
C ASN A 73 -16.41 -37.41 -0.17
N SER A 74 -16.10 -37.80 1.07
CA SER A 74 -15.62 -39.15 1.36
C SER A 74 -16.62 -40.25 0.99
N VAL A 75 -17.93 -39.94 0.94
CA VAL A 75 -18.96 -40.91 0.52
C VAL A 75 -18.80 -41.32 -0.94
N TYR A 76 -18.12 -40.50 -1.76
CA TYR A 76 -17.75 -40.86 -3.13
C TYR A 76 -16.68 -41.94 -3.21
N HIS A 77 -16.15 -42.46 -2.09
CA HIS A 77 -15.43 -43.74 -2.09
C HIS A 77 -16.37 -44.95 -2.18
N LEU A 78 -17.63 -44.81 -1.74
CA LEU A 78 -18.62 -45.89 -1.68
C LEU A 78 -19.60 -45.87 -2.87
N THR A 79 -20.02 -44.68 -3.30
CA THR A 79 -21.09 -44.49 -4.28
C THR A 79 -20.78 -43.36 -5.26
N ASP A 80 -21.33 -43.38 -6.47
CA ASP A 80 -21.28 -42.24 -7.40
C ASP A 80 -22.58 -41.42 -7.40
N LEU A 81 -23.63 -41.93 -6.73
CA LEU A 81 -24.94 -41.30 -6.68
C LEU A 81 -25.44 -41.16 -5.23
N PRO A 82 -24.73 -40.39 -4.38
CA PRO A 82 -25.20 -40.17 -3.02
C PRO A 82 -26.51 -39.38 -3.07
N SER A 83 -27.41 -39.72 -2.17
CA SER A 83 -28.74 -39.13 -2.11
C SER A 83 -29.25 -39.07 -0.69
N PHE A 84 -30.20 -38.19 -0.42
CA PHE A 84 -30.82 -38.11 0.90
C PHE A 84 -32.24 -37.55 0.84
N VAL A 85 -33.02 -37.87 1.86
CA VAL A 85 -34.34 -37.28 2.14
C VAL A 85 -34.26 -36.49 3.45
N SER A 86 -34.79 -35.27 3.44
CA SER A 86 -34.91 -34.42 4.64
C SER A 86 -36.07 -33.44 4.51
N GLY A 87 -36.94 -33.41 5.51
CA GLY A 87 -38.18 -32.62 5.44
C GLY A 87 -39.02 -33.05 4.25
N LYS A 88 -39.42 -32.12 3.40
CA LYS A 88 -40.26 -32.38 2.20
C LYS A 88 -39.46 -32.64 0.91
N HIS A 89 -38.14 -32.76 0.99
CA HIS A 89 -37.26 -32.82 -0.18
C HIS A 89 -36.46 -34.11 -0.25
N VAL A 90 -36.32 -34.65 -1.46
CA VAL A 90 -35.28 -35.62 -1.83
C VAL A 90 -34.24 -34.90 -2.66
N VAL A 91 -32.97 -35.14 -2.35
CA VAL A 91 -31.83 -34.61 -3.09
C VAL A 91 -30.97 -35.75 -3.59
N LEU A 92 -30.66 -35.74 -4.89
CA LEU A 92 -29.77 -36.69 -5.53
C LEU A 92 -28.59 -35.94 -6.14
N PHE A 93 -27.38 -36.42 -5.89
CA PHE A 93 -26.17 -35.86 -6.46
C PHE A 93 -25.67 -36.74 -7.61
N ASP A 94 -25.35 -36.10 -8.73
CA ASP A 94 -24.73 -36.70 -9.90
C ASP A 94 -23.70 -35.71 -10.47
N PRO A 95 -22.52 -35.57 -9.83
CA PRO A 95 -21.52 -34.58 -10.21
C PRO A 95 -20.93 -34.80 -11.61
N GLN A 96 -21.07 -36.01 -12.16
CA GLN A 96 -20.63 -36.33 -13.52
C GLN A 96 -21.73 -36.11 -14.56
N GLY A 97 -22.99 -35.93 -14.14
CA GLY A 97 -24.14 -35.74 -15.03
C GLY A 97 -24.45 -36.94 -15.93
N VAL A 98 -24.12 -38.15 -15.48
CA VAL A 98 -24.23 -39.38 -16.30
C VAL A 98 -25.58 -40.08 -16.09
N TYR A 99 -26.16 -39.97 -14.90
CA TYR A 99 -27.30 -40.77 -14.46
C TYR A 99 -28.59 -39.96 -14.41
N LEU A 100 -28.54 -38.71 -13.95
CA LEU A 100 -29.72 -37.86 -13.83
C LEU A 100 -29.97 -37.04 -15.11
N PRO A 101 -31.22 -36.93 -15.58
CA PRO A 101 -31.51 -36.13 -16.78
C PRO A 101 -31.40 -34.63 -16.49
N ASN A 102 -30.90 -33.82 -17.44
CA ASN A 102 -30.78 -32.36 -17.31
C ASN A 102 -29.88 -31.87 -16.15
N VAL A 103 -28.79 -32.60 -15.89
CA VAL A 103 -27.76 -32.25 -14.90
C VAL A 103 -26.49 -31.82 -15.63
N SER A 104 -25.73 -30.89 -15.06
CA SER A 104 -24.45 -30.41 -15.61
C SER A 104 -23.44 -30.17 -14.49
N THR A 105 -22.18 -29.88 -14.83
CA THR A 105 -21.15 -29.55 -13.84
C THR A 105 -21.48 -28.30 -13.00
N ALA A 106 -22.28 -27.37 -13.55
CA ALA A 106 -22.77 -26.19 -12.83
C ALA A 106 -23.98 -26.50 -11.92
N ASN A 107 -24.72 -27.58 -12.21
CA ASN A 107 -25.89 -28.04 -11.44
C ASN A 107 -25.78 -29.56 -11.23
N PRO A 108 -24.90 -30.02 -10.31
CA PRO A 108 -24.46 -31.43 -10.21
C PRO A 108 -25.47 -32.37 -9.52
N GLY A 109 -26.77 -32.08 -9.59
CA GLY A 109 -27.79 -32.90 -8.94
C GLY A 109 -29.21 -32.38 -9.11
N LYS A 110 -30.16 -33.03 -8.43
CA LYS A 110 -31.58 -32.65 -8.39
C LYS A 110 -32.11 -32.58 -6.98
N ARG A 111 -32.92 -31.55 -6.73
CA ARG A 111 -33.77 -31.41 -5.55
C ARG A 111 -35.22 -31.54 -5.98
N ILE A 112 -35.93 -32.49 -5.40
CA ILE A 112 -37.33 -32.81 -5.72
C ILE A 112 -38.16 -32.63 -4.46
N GLU A 113 -39.15 -31.75 -4.50
CA GLU A 113 -40.18 -31.67 -3.46
C GLU A 113 -41.19 -32.79 -3.70
N TYR A 114 -41.25 -33.76 -2.80
CA TYR A 114 -42.00 -34.99 -3.03
C TYR A 114 -43.45 -34.91 -2.51
N VAL A 115 -43.70 -34.13 -1.45
CA VAL A 115 -45.02 -34.04 -0.80
C VAL A 115 -46.10 -33.45 -1.71
N THR A 116 -45.77 -32.43 -2.50
CA THR A 116 -46.70 -31.74 -3.41
C THR A 116 -46.64 -32.26 -4.85
N SER A 117 -45.60 -33.04 -5.18
CA SER A 117 -45.35 -33.50 -6.54
C SER A 117 -46.02 -34.84 -6.83
N LYS A 118 -46.50 -35.00 -8.07
CA LYS A 118 -46.95 -36.31 -8.58
C LYS A 118 -45.78 -37.28 -8.82
N ALA A 119 -44.52 -36.85 -8.65
CA ALA A 119 -43.33 -37.66 -8.92
C ALA A 119 -43.33 -39.01 -8.22
N ILE A 120 -43.84 -39.12 -6.99
CA ILE A 120 -43.91 -40.40 -6.27
C ILE A 120 -44.92 -41.37 -6.87
N SER A 121 -46.03 -40.85 -7.41
CA SER A 121 -47.03 -41.69 -8.08
C SER A 121 -46.53 -42.25 -9.42
N VAL A 122 -45.59 -41.53 -10.06
CA VAL A 122 -45.02 -41.86 -11.37
C VAL A 122 -43.76 -42.72 -11.25
N TYR A 123 -42.88 -42.45 -10.27
CA TYR A 123 -41.57 -43.08 -10.11
C TYR A 123 -41.45 -43.85 -8.79
N LYS A 124 -42.34 -44.83 -8.58
CA LYS A 124 -42.46 -45.53 -7.30
C LYS A 124 -41.17 -46.27 -6.93
N ASP A 125 -40.55 -46.93 -7.90
CA ASP A 125 -39.36 -47.73 -7.68
C ASP A 125 -38.14 -46.85 -7.35
N GLN A 126 -38.10 -45.62 -7.86
CA GLN A 126 -37.03 -44.66 -7.53
C GLN A 126 -37.02 -44.25 -6.06
N PHE A 127 -38.21 -44.09 -5.47
CA PHE A 127 -38.37 -43.51 -4.13
C PHE A 127 -38.63 -44.55 -3.03
N PHE A 128 -39.07 -45.76 -3.38
CA PHE A 128 -39.23 -46.88 -2.45
C PHE A 128 -38.02 -47.11 -1.52
N PRO A 129 -36.77 -47.07 -2.02
CA PRO A 129 -35.55 -46.98 -1.22
C PRO A 129 -35.50 -46.12 0.04
N TYR A 130 -36.25 -45.02 0.08
CA TYR A 130 -36.21 -44.06 1.19
C TYR A 130 -37.28 -44.36 2.25
N CYS A 131 -38.16 -45.33 2.01
CA CYS A 131 -39.20 -45.76 2.96
C CYS A 131 -38.61 -46.57 4.12
N ALA A 132 -37.71 -45.96 4.87
CA ALA A 132 -37.00 -46.52 6.01
C ALA A 132 -36.93 -45.49 7.15
N PHE A 133 -36.66 -45.93 8.38
CA PHE A 133 -36.52 -45.06 9.55
C PHE A 133 -37.71 -44.11 9.79
N GLY A 134 -38.94 -44.55 9.45
CA GLY A 134 -40.16 -43.77 9.63
C GLY A 134 -40.47 -42.78 8.50
N CYS A 135 -39.66 -42.72 7.44
CA CYS A 135 -40.01 -42.00 6.23
C CYS A 135 -41.04 -42.80 5.44
N ASP A 136 -42.19 -42.20 5.12
CA ASP A 136 -43.27 -42.83 4.35
C ASP A 136 -43.31 -42.37 2.88
N MET A 137 -42.45 -41.42 2.51
CA MET A 137 -42.44 -40.73 1.21
C MET A 137 -43.83 -40.19 0.83
N LYS A 138 -44.63 -39.74 1.80
CA LYS A 138 -45.95 -39.10 1.60
C LYS A 138 -46.08 -37.82 2.41
N SER A 139 -45.64 -37.87 3.66
CA SER A 139 -45.59 -36.73 4.57
C SER A 139 -44.15 -36.19 4.68
N PRO A 140 -43.95 -34.93 5.12
CA PRO A 140 -42.62 -34.40 5.39
C PRO A 140 -41.88 -35.28 6.42
N PHE A 141 -40.65 -35.68 6.08
CA PHE A 141 -39.83 -36.52 6.95
C PHE A 141 -39.15 -35.70 8.06
N HIS A 142 -39.46 -36.02 9.31
CA HIS A 142 -38.88 -35.38 10.50
C HIS A 142 -37.53 -35.99 10.89
N GLY A 143 -36.59 -35.97 9.95
CA GLY A 143 -35.21 -36.39 10.12
C GLY A 143 -34.45 -36.25 8.80
N THR A 144 -33.24 -36.77 8.75
CA THR A 144 -32.44 -36.87 7.52
C THR A 144 -31.95 -38.29 7.34
N LEU A 145 -32.22 -38.86 6.16
CA LEU A 145 -31.80 -40.21 5.79
C LEU A 145 -30.98 -40.13 4.51
N PHE A 146 -29.69 -40.43 4.62
CA PHE A 146 -28.79 -40.60 3.49
C PHE A 146 -28.84 -42.04 2.98
N ARG A 147 -28.79 -42.19 1.66
CA ARG A 147 -28.63 -43.44 0.94
C ARG A 147 -27.40 -43.36 0.05
N PHE A 148 -26.50 -44.33 0.22
CA PHE A 148 -25.29 -44.48 -0.57
C PHE A 148 -25.29 -45.85 -1.29
N PRO A 149 -25.89 -45.94 -2.49
CA PRO A 149 -25.90 -47.16 -3.28
C PRO A 149 -24.47 -47.62 -3.59
N LEU A 150 -24.13 -48.85 -3.20
CA LEU A 150 -22.78 -49.38 -3.39
C LEU A 150 -22.52 -49.65 -4.87
N ARG A 151 -21.30 -49.37 -5.33
CA ARG A 151 -20.90 -49.71 -6.70
C ARG A 151 -20.90 -51.23 -6.90
N ASN A 152 -21.33 -51.67 -8.08
CA ASN A 152 -21.20 -53.05 -8.52
C ASN A 152 -19.80 -53.33 -9.11
N ALA A 153 -19.47 -54.61 -9.34
CA ALA A 153 -18.16 -55.03 -9.81
C ALA A 153 -17.79 -54.44 -11.20
N ASP A 154 -18.76 -54.31 -12.11
CA ASP A 154 -18.54 -53.78 -13.46
C ASP A 154 -18.25 -52.27 -13.45
N GLN A 155 -18.92 -51.51 -12.57
CA GLN A 155 -18.68 -50.08 -12.34
C GLN A 155 -17.29 -49.85 -11.73
N ALA A 156 -16.82 -50.74 -10.87
CA ALA A 156 -15.50 -50.68 -10.28
C ALA A 156 -14.39 -51.01 -11.31
N ALA A 157 -14.64 -51.94 -12.23
CA ALA A 157 -13.66 -52.39 -13.23
C ALA A 157 -13.36 -51.34 -14.32
N ASN A 158 -14.35 -50.55 -14.73
CA ASN A 158 -14.20 -49.56 -15.82
C ASN A 158 -13.55 -48.22 -15.40
N ARG A 159 -13.06 -48.11 -14.17
CA ARG A 159 -12.43 -46.87 -13.68
C ARG A 159 -10.96 -47.03 -13.38
N LYS A 160 -10.21 -45.98 -13.73
CA LYS A 160 -8.83 -45.79 -13.31
C LYS A 160 -8.82 -45.40 -11.84
N THR A 161 -8.60 -46.36 -10.94
CA THR A 161 -8.34 -46.06 -9.53
C THR A 161 -6.86 -45.77 -9.36
N TYR A 162 -6.55 -44.66 -8.69
CA TYR A 162 -5.19 -44.31 -8.33
C TYR A 162 -4.99 -44.61 -6.85
N SER A 163 -4.02 -45.45 -6.54
CA SER A 163 -3.45 -45.60 -5.20
C SER A 163 -2.09 -44.90 -5.17
N CYS A 164 -1.77 -44.32 -4.03
CA CYS A 164 -0.64 -43.43 -3.88
C CYS A 164 0.03 -43.69 -2.52
N SER A 165 1.30 -44.05 -2.52
CA SER A 165 2.07 -44.37 -1.31
C SER A 165 3.50 -43.88 -1.41
N ILE A 166 4.19 -43.84 -0.27
CA ILE A 166 5.63 -43.53 -0.25
C ILE A 166 6.39 -44.84 -0.36
N ASN A 167 7.41 -44.86 -1.23
CA ASN A 167 8.16 -46.07 -1.57
C ASN A 167 8.89 -46.65 -0.35
N SER A 168 9.54 -45.80 0.45
CA SER A 168 10.15 -46.19 1.72
C SER A 168 10.06 -45.04 2.74
N ALA A 169 9.43 -45.30 3.88
CA ALA A 169 9.43 -44.36 5.00
C ALA A 169 10.70 -44.62 5.84
N ASN A 170 11.87 -44.29 5.28
CA ASN A 170 13.15 -44.38 5.99
C ASN A 170 13.21 -43.36 7.15
N ASP A 171 14.17 -43.54 8.06
CA ASP A 171 14.33 -42.65 9.22
C ASP A 171 14.53 -41.18 8.81
N ASP A 172 15.12 -40.95 7.64
CA ASP A 172 15.33 -39.64 7.05
C ASP A 172 13.99 -38.96 6.67
N VAL A 173 13.12 -39.63 5.91
CA VAL A 173 11.76 -39.15 5.57
C VAL A 173 10.93 -38.94 6.83
N VAL A 174 11.07 -39.83 7.84
CA VAL A 174 10.38 -39.67 9.13
C VAL A 174 10.90 -38.45 9.88
N TRP A 175 12.19 -38.15 9.83
CA TRP A 175 12.80 -36.95 10.43
C TRP A 175 12.31 -35.68 9.74
N HIS A 176 12.30 -35.66 8.40
CA HIS A 176 11.77 -34.55 7.60
C HIS A 176 10.28 -34.29 7.86
N ARG A 177 9.46 -35.34 7.99
CA ARG A 177 8.03 -35.23 8.34
C ARG A 177 7.78 -34.63 9.73
N LYS A 178 8.74 -34.75 10.64
CA LYS A 178 8.69 -34.14 11.98
C LYS A 178 9.13 -32.67 11.96
N ALA A 179 9.28 -32.03 10.80
CA ALA A 179 9.72 -30.63 10.68
C ALA A 179 8.96 -29.67 11.57
N LEU A 180 7.62 -29.76 11.66
CA LEU A 180 6.84 -28.89 12.56
C LEU A 180 7.26 -29.04 14.03
N GLN A 181 7.51 -30.27 14.49
CA GLN A 181 7.98 -30.52 15.85
C GLN A 181 9.43 -30.06 16.05
N ARG A 182 10.28 -30.20 15.03
CA ARG A 182 11.68 -29.75 15.06
C ARG A 182 11.74 -28.22 15.12
N PHE A 183 11.09 -27.54 14.19
CA PHE A 183 11.03 -26.08 14.11
C PHE A 183 10.40 -25.45 15.33
N SER A 184 9.36 -26.06 15.91
CA SER A 184 8.74 -25.54 17.15
C SER A 184 9.66 -25.49 18.38
N LYS A 185 10.78 -26.22 18.35
CA LYS A 185 11.74 -26.32 19.47
C LYS A 185 13.03 -25.54 19.24
N LEU A 186 13.19 -24.91 18.08
CA LEU A 186 14.38 -24.14 17.73
C LEU A 186 14.29 -22.73 18.33
N ASN A 187 15.41 -22.27 18.90
CA ASN A 187 15.60 -20.85 19.19
C ASN A 187 15.99 -20.18 17.87
N TYR A 188 15.04 -19.51 17.23
CA TYR A 188 15.25 -18.86 15.93
C TYR A 188 16.38 -17.83 16.01
N VAL A 189 17.49 -18.09 15.30
CA VAL A 189 18.60 -17.14 15.11
C VAL A 189 18.41 -16.36 13.80
N SER A 190 17.69 -16.92 12.83
CA SER A 190 17.31 -16.34 11.53
C SER A 190 15.80 -16.09 11.44
N ASP A 191 15.36 -15.31 10.44
CA ASP A 191 13.94 -15.01 10.19
C ASP A 191 13.12 -16.22 9.69
N CYS A 192 13.78 -17.25 9.14
CA CYS A 192 13.14 -18.49 8.73
C CYS A 192 14.07 -19.70 8.82
N GLU A 193 13.48 -20.88 9.03
CA GLU A 193 14.14 -22.18 9.03
C GLU A 193 13.64 -23.00 7.84
N MET A 194 14.56 -23.56 7.04
CA MET A 194 14.26 -24.34 5.84
C MET A 194 14.69 -25.79 6.02
N ASP A 195 13.88 -26.70 5.50
CA ASP A 195 14.15 -28.13 5.41
C ASP A 195 13.81 -28.62 4.01
N ALA A 196 14.74 -29.32 3.36
CA ALA A 196 14.58 -29.79 1.99
C ALA A 196 14.99 -31.26 1.88
N PHE A 197 14.20 -32.05 1.16
CA PHE A 197 14.43 -33.49 1.01
C PHE A 197 13.80 -34.05 -0.26
N SER A 198 14.28 -35.22 -0.69
CA SER A 198 13.68 -35.96 -1.80
C SER A 198 12.77 -37.07 -1.27
N LEU A 199 11.66 -37.29 -1.97
CA LEU A 199 10.67 -38.31 -1.64
C LEU A 199 10.28 -39.09 -2.89
N ASP A 200 10.40 -40.41 -2.84
CA ASP A 200 9.92 -41.30 -3.90
C ASP A 200 8.48 -41.72 -3.61
N PHE A 201 7.59 -41.37 -4.55
CA PHE A 201 6.16 -41.60 -4.46
C PHE A 201 5.74 -42.68 -5.46
N LEU A 202 5.14 -43.75 -4.96
CA LEU A 202 4.55 -44.80 -5.77
C LEU A 202 3.12 -44.39 -6.12
N SER A 203 2.82 -44.34 -7.42
CA SER A 203 1.46 -44.23 -7.93
C SER A 203 1.09 -45.52 -8.63
N GLU A 204 0.01 -46.15 -8.19
CA GLU A 204 -0.55 -47.34 -8.79
C GLU A 204 -1.87 -46.97 -9.47
N ALA A 205 -1.90 -47.05 -10.80
CA ALA A 205 -3.12 -46.89 -11.56
C ALA A 205 -3.69 -48.26 -11.91
N VAL A 206 -4.88 -48.59 -11.42
CA VAL A 206 -5.58 -49.84 -11.75
C VAL A 206 -6.66 -49.54 -12.78
N VAL A 207 -6.62 -50.20 -13.93
CA VAL A 207 -7.64 -50.13 -14.99
C VAL A 207 -8.04 -51.55 -15.37
N GLY A 208 -9.29 -51.94 -15.16
CA GLY A 208 -9.81 -53.23 -15.64
C GLY A 208 -9.02 -54.47 -15.18
N GLY A 209 -8.40 -54.43 -14.00
CA GLY A 209 -7.59 -55.52 -13.44
C GLY A 209 -6.09 -55.47 -13.78
N LEU A 210 -5.65 -54.54 -14.64
CA LEU A 210 -4.24 -54.26 -14.88
C LEU A 210 -3.78 -53.15 -13.93
N SER A 211 -2.77 -53.44 -13.11
CA SER A 211 -2.11 -52.47 -12.25
C SER A 211 -0.83 -51.97 -12.92
N GLN A 212 -0.72 -50.64 -13.07
CA GLN A 212 0.51 -49.98 -13.46
C GLN A 212 1.07 -49.19 -12.27
N ILE A 213 2.17 -49.67 -11.70
CA ILE A 213 2.92 -48.97 -10.65
C ILE A 213 3.98 -48.09 -11.31
N ARG A 214 4.05 -46.83 -10.90
CA ARG A 214 5.08 -45.86 -11.31
C ARG A 214 5.67 -45.19 -10.08
N THR A 215 6.95 -44.89 -10.15
CA THR A 215 7.67 -44.17 -9.09
C THR A 215 7.99 -42.77 -9.56
N HIS A 216 7.51 -41.76 -8.84
CA HIS A 216 7.78 -40.36 -9.08
C HIS A 216 8.66 -39.80 -7.98
N LYS A 217 9.74 -39.11 -8.35
CA LYS A 217 10.62 -38.47 -7.38
C LYS A 217 10.21 -37.02 -7.20
N PHE A 218 9.87 -36.65 -5.97
CA PHE A 218 9.55 -35.28 -5.59
C PHE A 218 10.67 -34.68 -4.77
N TYR A 219 11.08 -33.47 -5.09
CA TYR A 219 11.90 -32.63 -4.22
C TYR A 219 10.99 -31.69 -3.45
N VAL A 220 11.00 -31.83 -2.13
CA VAL A 220 10.12 -31.13 -1.21
C VAL A 220 10.97 -30.15 -0.40
N VAL A 221 10.56 -28.89 -0.41
CA VAL A 221 11.14 -27.82 0.40
C VAL A 221 10.04 -27.33 1.32
N GLN A 222 10.33 -27.20 2.61
CA GLN A 222 9.41 -26.68 3.61
C GLN A 222 10.12 -25.67 4.50
N THR A 223 9.38 -24.64 4.89
CA THR A 223 9.92 -23.53 5.67
C THR A 223 8.94 -23.15 6.77
N MET A 224 9.49 -22.79 7.93
CA MET A 224 8.75 -22.15 9.01
C MET A 224 9.41 -20.82 9.35
N ALA A 225 8.63 -19.74 9.32
CA ALA A 225 9.12 -18.44 9.72
C ALA A 225 9.11 -18.28 11.25
N SER A 226 10.01 -17.43 11.76
CA SER A 226 10.11 -17.15 13.20
C SER A 226 8.86 -16.41 13.73
N PRO A 227 8.56 -16.48 15.04
CA PRO A 227 7.48 -15.68 15.64
C PRO A 227 7.70 -14.16 15.50
N SER A 228 8.96 -13.72 15.47
CA SER A 228 9.35 -12.32 15.25
C SER A 228 9.22 -11.88 13.79
N SER A 229 9.12 -12.83 12.85
CA SER A 229 8.84 -12.51 11.45
C SER A 229 7.46 -11.84 11.32
N ARG A 230 7.22 -11.19 10.18
CA ARG A 230 5.93 -10.50 9.93
C ARG A 230 4.76 -11.46 9.85
N ILE A 231 4.96 -12.64 9.25
CA ILE A 231 3.93 -13.68 9.20
C ILE A 231 3.72 -14.31 10.59
N GLY A 232 4.77 -14.42 11.40
CA GLY A 232 4.67 -14.78 12.82
C GLY A 232 3.86 -13.77 13.62
N SER A 233 4.11 -12.47 13.40
CA SER A 233 3.36 -11.37 14.01
C SER A 233 1.90 -11.34 13.56
N PHE A 234 1.64 -11.58 12.28
CA PHE A 234 0.29 -11.73 11.75
C PHE A 234 -0.43 -12.93 12.38
N ALA A 235 0.22 -14.09 12.46
CA ALA A 235 -0.32 -15.29 13.08
C ALA A 235 -0.63 -15.06 14.58
N ALA A 236 0.24 -14.34 15.30
CA ALA A 236 0.03 -13.97 16.70
C ALA A 236 -1.16 -13.01 16.86
N THR A 237 -1.30 -12.04 15.96
CA THR A 237 -2.44 -11.10 15.93
C THR A 237 -3.73 -11.84 15.61
N ALA A 238 -3.72 -12.75 14.64
CA ALA A 238 -4.85 -13.58 14.26
C ALA A 238 -5.32 -14.47 15.43
N ALA A 239 -4.38 -15.05 16.18
CA ALA A 239 -4.67 -15.83 17.37
C ALA A 239 -5.30 -14.97 18.48
N LYS A 240 -4.78 -13.75 18.70
CA LYS A 240 -5.25 -12.86 19.75
C LYS A 240 -6.62 -12.23 19.45
N ASP A 241 -6.80 -11.72 18.24
CA ASP A 241 -7.95 -10.88 17.89
C ASP A 241 -9.11 -11.69 17.29
N TYR A 242 -8.83 -12.87 16.73
CA TYR A 242 -9.81 -13.68 16.01
C TYR A 242 -9.85 -15.16 16.45
N ASP A 243 -9.08 -15.55 17.48
CA ASP A 243 -8.95 -16.94 17.94
C ASP A 243 -8.50 -17.90 16.80
N MET A 244 -7.65 -17.38 15.91
CA MET A 244 -7.11 -18.11 14.75
C MET A 244 -5.65 -18.48 14.97
N HIS A 245 -5.40 -19.71 15.40
CA HIS A 245 -4.05 -20.25 15.59
C HIS A 245 -3.42 -20.70 14.27
N LEU A 246 -2.85 -19.75 13.54
CA LEU A 246 -2.14 -20.00 12.27
C LEU A 246 -0.69 -20.41 12.53
N LEU A 247 -0.15 -21.32 11.72
CA LEU A 247 1.29 -21.63 11.72
C LEU A 247 1.95 -20.92 10.54
N PRO A 248 3.06 -20.17 10.76
CA PRO A 248 3.80 -19.50 9.69
C PRO A 248 4.64 -20.51 8.90
N TRP A 249 3.98 -21.47 8.25
CA TRP A 249 4.60 -22.60 7.55
C TRP A 249 4.06 -22.72 6.12
N ALA A 250 4.97 -23.04 5.19
CA ALA A 250 4.65 -23.42 3.83
C ALA A 250 5.64 -24.45 3.29
N SER A 251 5.24 -25.13 2.21
CA SER A 251 6.05 -26.13 1.53
C SER A 251 5.79 -26.14 0.03
N VAL A 252 6.82 -26.39 -0.76
CA VAL A 252 6.76 -26.59 -2.21
C VAL A 252 7.26 -28.00 -2.54
N ALA A 253 6.56 -28.71 -3.40
CA ALA A 253 6.93 -30.04 -3.87
C ALA A 253 6.98 -30.07 -5.40
N ALA A 254 8.15 -30.41 -5.93
CA ALA A 254 8.43 -30.43 -7.36
C ALA A 254 8.73 -31.84 -7.84
N CYS A 255 8.08 -32.26 -8.92
CA CYS A 255 8.37 -33.55 -9.54
C CYS A 255 9.66 -33.44 -10.36
N VAL A 256 10.72 -34.16 -9.95
CA VAL A 256 12.05 -34.16 -10.59
C VAL A 256 12.28 -35.40 -11.47
N SER A 257 11.35 -36.37 -11.47
CA SER A 257 11.46 -37.53 -12.36
C SER A 257 11.22 -37.16 -13.83
N ASP A 258 12.17 -37.54 -14.70
CA ASP A 258 12.23 -37.23 -16.14
C ASP A 258 11.39 -38.16 -17.03
N ASP A 259 10.24 -38.64 -16.56
CA ASP A 259 9.44 -39.56 -17.36
C ASP A 259 8.75 -38.81 -18.52
N SER A 260 9.20 -39.15 -19.73
CA SER A 260 8.83 -38.63 -21.05
C SER A 260 7.48 -39.12 -21.59
N LEU A 261 6.66 -39.75 -20.74
CA LEU A 261 5.38 -40.35 -21.13
C LEU A 261 4.19 -39.64 -20.46
N ASN A 262 3.57 -38.71 -21.19
CA ASN A 262 2.16 -38.28 -21.22
C ASN A 262 1.27 -38.17 -19.95
N ASP A 263 1.75 -38.38 -18.73
CA ASP A 263 0.95 -38.14 -17.51
C ASP A 263 1.15 -36.71 -16.99
N ASP A 264 0.61 -35.76 -17.75
CA ASP A 264 0.71 -34.31 -17.51
C ASP A 264 0.00 -33.87 -16.21
N HIS A 265 -0.86 -34.74 -15.65
CA HIS A 265 -1.72 -34.43 -14.50
C HIS A 265 -0.99 -34.33 -13.15
N LEU A 266 0.09 -35.09 -12.94
CA LEU A 266 0.90 -35.04 -11.70
C LEU A 266 1.97 -33.93 -11.76
N LYS A 267 2.39 -33.58 -12.98
CA LYS A 267 3.30 -32.46 -13.26
C LYS A 267 2.57 -31.12 -13.21
N LEU A 268 1.25 -31.09 -13.38
CA LEU A 268 0.48 -29.86 -13.21
C LEU A 268 0.33 -29.50 -11.73
N GLY A 269 1.06 -28.47 -11.34
CA GLY A 269 1.13 -27.92 -10.00
C GLY A 269 -0.21 -27.44 -9.47
N ARG A 270 -0.38 -27.66 -8.17
CA ARG A 270 -1.58 -27.30 -7.42
C ARG A 270 -1.23 -26.56 -6.14
N ALA A 271 -2.05 -25.58 -5.79
CA ALA A 271 -2.00 -24.91 -4.50
C ALA A 271 -2.99 -25.59 -3.56
N PHE A 272 -2.43 -26.16 -2.50
CA PHE A 272 -3.11 -26.74 -1.37
C PHE A 272 -3.13 -25.66 -0.28
N CYS A 273 -4.33 -25.18 0.05
CA CYS A 273 -4.55 -24.24 1.15
C CYS A 273 -5.60 -24.89 2.06
N PHE A 274 -6.06 -24.20 3.11
CA PHE A 274 -7.29 -24.59 3.83
C PHE A 274 -8.54 -24.67 2.94
N LEU A 275 -8.45 -24.23 1.68
CA LEU A 275 -9.54 -24.37 0.73
C LEU A 275 -9.78 -25.85 0.37
N PRO A 276 -11.05 -26.25 0.25
CA PRO A 276 -11.47 -27.64 0.11
C PRO A 276 -11.18 -28.28 -1.26
N LEU A 277 -10.63 -27.55 -2.24
CA LEU A 277 -10.18 -28.10 -3.52
C LEU A 277 -8.85 -27.46 -3.93
N PRO A 278 -7.84 -28.27 -4.31
CA PRO A 278 -6.56 -27.74 -4.75
C PRO A 278 -6.71 -26.93 -6.03
N VAL A 279 -6.27 -25.68 -6.00
CA VAL A 279 -6.33 -24.76 -7.16
C VAL A 279 -5.20 -25.11 -8.12
N LYS A 280 -5.51 -25.26 -9.42
CA LYS A 280 -4.48 -25.43 -10.44
C LYS A 280 -3.67 -24.14 -10.54
N THR A 281 -2.36 -24.21 -10.31
CA THR A 281 -1.50 -23.02 -10.29
C THR A 281 -0.91 -22.69 -11.66
N GLY A 282 -0.90 -23.66 -12.58
CA GLY A 282 -0.23 -23.54 -13.87
C GLY A 282 1.29 -23.72 -13.80
N PHE A 283 1.88 -23.81 -12.61
CA PHE A 283 3.29 -24.17 -12.42
C PHE A 283 3.47 -25.69 -12.46
N ARG A 284 4.73 -26.17 -12.56
CA ARG A 284 5.06 -27.60 -12.42
C ARG A 284 5.35 -28.04 -10.98
N VAL A 285 4.91 -27.26 -10.01
CA VAL A 285 5.15 -27.50 -8.58
C VAL A 285 3.87 -27.42 -7.78
N HIS A 286 3.75 -28.32 -6.82
CA HIS A 286 2.70 -28.31 -5.81
C HIS A 286 3.12 -27.40 -4.67
N ILE A 287 2.18 -26.65 -4.11
CA ILE A 287 2.44 -25.66 -3.07
C ILE A 287 1.44 -25.91 -1.95
N ASN A 288 1.89 -25.90 -0.71
CA ASN A 288 1.04 -26.04 0.47
C ASN A 288 1.42 -25.03 1.56
N GLY A 289 0.46 -24.55 2.34
CA GLY A 289 0.74 -23.54 3.38
C GLY A 289 -0.49 -22.83 3.93
N TYR A 290 -0.27 -22.02 4.96
CA TYR A 290 -1.29 -21.16 5.59
C TYR A 290 -1.48 -19.89 4.76
N PHE A 291 -2.16 -20.02 3.63
CA PHE A 291 -2.58 -18.86 2.83
C PHE A 291 -4.01 -18.49 3.22
N GLU A 292 -4.19 -17.29 3.79
CA GLU A 292 -5.52 -16.74 3.94
C GLU A 292 -6.00 -16.30 2.56
N VAL A 293 -6.82 -17.11 1.89
CA VAL A 293 -7.58 -16.65 0.70
C VAL A 293 -8.62 -15.58 1.08
N PHE A 294 -8.69 -15.23 2.37
CA PHE A 294 -9.61 -14.28 2.98
C PHE A 294 -8.97 -13.03 3.60
N ARG A 295 -7.85 -12.54 3.04
CA ARG A 295 -7.53 -11.10 3.05
C ARG A 295 -7.46 -10.49 1.66
N ILE A 296 -8.23 -11.09 0.75
CA ILE A 296 -8.67 -10.49 -0.51
C ILE A 296 -9.53 -9.24 -0.27
N VAL A 297 -9.93 -8.87 0.96
CA VAL A 297 -10.70 -7.63 1.22
C VAL A 297 -9.86 -6.35 1.08
N VAL A 298 -8.54 -6.38 1.26
CA VAL A 298 -7.69 -5.25 0.82
C VAL A 298 -7.52 -5.26 -0.71
N ALA A 299 -7.57 -6.44 -1.33
CA ALA A 299 -7.70 -6.59 -2.78
C ALA A 299 -9.14 -6.35 -3.30
N PHE A 300 -10.17 -6.16 -2.44
CA PHE A 300 -11.51 -5.75 -2.87
C PHE A 300 -11.55 -4.26 -3.18
N GLY A 301 -10.55 -3.48 -2.73
CA GLY A 301 -10.22 -2.19 -3.35
C GLY A 301 -9.86 -2.33 -4.84
N MET A 302 -9.34 -3.49 -5.26
CA MET A 302 -9.14 -3.87 -6.67
C MET A 302 -10.32 -4.65 -7.29
N VAL A 303 -11.40 -4.95 -6.54
CA VAL A 303 -12.66 -5.47 -7.10
C VAL A 303 -13.62 -4.32 -7.45
N MET A 304 -13.47 -3.13 -6.85
CA MET A 304 -14.08 -1.92 -7.40
C MET A 304 -13.47 -1.51 -8.75
N ILE A 305 -12.20 -1.86 -9.00
CA ILE A 305 -11.58 -1.76 -10.33
C ILE A 305 -12.26 -2.74 -11.31
N TRP A 306 -12.82 -3.85 -10.82
CA TRP A 306 -13.35 -4.92 -11.64
C TRP A 306 -14.73 -4.63 -12.25
N THR A 307 -15.63 -3.95 -11.53
CA THR A 307 -16.98 -3.66 -12.07
C THR A 307 -16.99 -2.55 -13.12
N ASP A 308 -16.01 -1.64 -13.09
CA ASP A 308 -15.83 -0.62 -14.12
C ASP A 308 -14.93 -1.09 -15.28
N LEU A 309 -13.95 -1.98 -15.06
CA LEU A 309 -13.19 -2.63 -16.16
C LEU A 309 -13.98 -3.74 -16.87
N GLU A 310 -14.90 -4.45 -16.20
CA GLU A 310 -15.76 -5.45 -16.85
C GLU A 310 -16.65 -4.85 -17.95
N LYS A 311 -17.07 -3.58 -17.82
CA LYS A 311 -17.82 -2.88 -18.87
C LYS A 311 -16.95 -2.46 -20.06
N PHE A 312 -15.64 -2.34 -19.88
CA PHE A 312 -14.73 -1.86 -20.93
C PHE A 312 -14.13 -3.00 -21.77
N VAL A 313 -14.03 -4.22 -21.23
CA VAL A 313 -13.43 -5.39 -21.91
C VAL A 313 -14.34 -6.00 -23.00
N LEU A 314 -15.55 -5.49 -23.22
CA LEU A 314 -16.42 -5.91 -24.33
C LEU A 314 -16.03 -5.33 -25.70
N SER A 315 -15.00 -4.48 -25.80
CA SER A 315 -14.51 -4.00 -27.10
C SER A 315 -13.05 -4.44 -27.37
N GLY A 316 -12.90 -5.70 -27.77
CA GLY A 316 -11.87 -6.13 -28.73
C GLY A 316 -10.40 -6.08 -28.28
N THR A 317 -9.91 -7.19 -27.72
CA THR A 317 -8.75 -7.99 -28.20
C THR A 317 -8.28 -8.93 -27.08
N GLY A 318 -8.20 -10.23 -27.38
CA GLY A 318 -8.10 -11.35 -26.43
C GLY A 318 -6.71 -11.62 -25.84
N PHE A 319 -6.09 -10.62 -25.21
CA PHE A 319 -4.94 -10.82 -24.31
C PHE A 319 -5.32 -10.23 -22.94
N TYR A 320 -4.54 -10.44 -21.87
CA TYR A 320 -4.71 -9.79 -20.54
C TYR A 320 -5.53 -10.49 -19.44
N TRP A 321 -5.79 -11.80 -19.52
CA TRP A 321 -6.24 -12.58 -18.36
C TRP A 321 -5.10 -13.28 -17.60
N LYS A 322 -3.95 -13.48 -18.25
CA LYS A 322 -2.77 -14.14 -17.66
C LYS A 322 -1.92 -13.24 -16.76
N MET A 323 -1.89 -11.92 -16.97
CA MET A 323 -0.89 -11.05 -16.33
C MET A 323 -1.21 -10.76 -14.85
N LEU A 324 -2.48 -10.47 -14.53
CA LEU A 324 -2.90 -10.13 -13.17
C LEU A 324 -3.00 -11.36 -12.24
N TRP A 325 -3.40 -12.51 -12.81
CA TRP A 325 -3.39 -13.81 -12.11
C TRP A 325 -1.99 -14.27 -11.71
N HIS A 326 -0.95 -13.90 -12.49
CA HIS A 326 0.44 -14.17 -12.14
C HIS A 326 1.02 -13.12 -11.18
N LEU A 327 0.59 -11.85 -11.24
CA LEU A 327 1.07 -10.78 -10.35
C LEU A 327 0.78 -11.03 -8.86
N VAL A 328 -0.39 -11.59 -8.53
CA VAL A 328 -0.77 -11.85 -7.12
C VAL A 328 -0.13 -13.13 -6.58
N LEU A 329 0.12 -14.13 -7.43
CA LEU A 329 0.70 -15.42 -7.04
C LEU A 329 2.24 -15.44 -7.11
N LEU A 330 2.89 -14.77 -8.07
CA LEU A 330 4.36 -14.65 -8.11
C LEU A 330 4.87 -13.71 -7.01
N ASN A 331 4.20 -12.58 -6.74
CA ASN A 331 4.62 -11.69 -5.65
C ASN A 331 4.39 -12.32 -4.27
N TYR A 332 3.63 -13.40 -4.12
CA TYR A 332 3.58 -14.12 -2.85
C TYR A 332 4.73 -15.12 -2.67
N PHE A 333 5.63 -15.27 -3.65
CA PHE A 333 6.67 -16.32 -3.60
C PHE A 333 8.07 -15.92 -4.08
N LEU A 334 8.26 -14.80 -4.80
CA LEU A 334 9.52 -14.56 -5.52
C LEU A 334 10.20 -13.19 -5.31
N ALA A 335 9.90 -12.43 -4.26
CA ALA A 335 10.60 -11.15 -4.00
C ALA A 335 11.27 -11.10 -2.62
N CYS A 336 12.58 -10.83 -2.62
CA CYS A 336 13.39 -10.54 -1.43
C CYS A 336 12.91 -9.26 -0.72
N ASP A 337 12.96 -9.27 0.61
CA ASP A 337 13.04 -8.13 1.56
C ASP A 337 12.65 -6.73 1.02
N ASN A 338 11.38 -6.28 1.01
CA ASN A 338 10.73 -5.65 2.18
C ASN A 338 9.33 -5.04 1.88
N TYR A 339 8.30 -5.56 2.57
CA TYR A 339 7.00 -4.94 2.96
C TYR A 339 5.82 -4.90 1.96
N TRP A 340 4.82 -5.73 2.31
CA TRP A 340 3.37 -5.71 2.00
C TRP A 340 2.83 -6.24 0.66
N LEU A 341 3.67 -6.55 -0.33
CA LEU A 341 3.36 -7.51 -1.39
C LEU A 341 4.69 -8.16 -1.76
N GLY A 342 4.91 -9.44 -1.44
CA GLY A 342 6.25 -9.97 -1.71
C GLY A 342 6.70 -11.24 -0.99
N MET A 343 6.11 -11.64 0.13
CA MET A 343 6.82 -12.53 1.07
C MET A 343 7.00 -13.95 0.51
N PRO A 344 8.21 -14.42 0.15
CA PRO A 344 8.44 -15.85 -0.05
C PRO A 344 8.18 -16.55 1.27
N ILE A 345 7.01 -17.18 1.41
CA ILE A 345 6.74 -18.02 2.59
C ILE A 345 7.73 -19.20 2.62
N VAL A 346 8.24 -19.57 1.44
CA VAL A 346 9.29 -20.57 1.25
C VAL A 346 10.37 -19.95 0.37
N PRO A 347 11.56 -19.61 0.91
CA PRO A 347 12.73 -19.40 0.07
C PRO A 347 13.01 -20.71 -0.69
N LEU A 348 13.20 -20.64 -2.00
CA LEU A 348 13.48 -21.83 -2.80
C LEU A 348 14.99 -21.98 -2.97
N PRO A 349 15.56 -23.20 -2.84
CA PRO A 349 16.92 -23.48 -3.28
C PRO A 349 17.11 -23.07 -4.74
N SER A 350 18.29 -22.54 -5.09
CA SER A 350 18.58 -22.04 -6.44
C SER A 350 18.27 -23.05 -7.54
N ASP A 351 18.58 -24.33 -7.31
CA ASP A 351 18.31 -25.41 -8.26
C ASP A 351 16.82 -25.58 -8.54
N LEU A 352 15.97 -25.42 -7.52
CA LEU A 352 14.52 -25.53 -7.64
C LEU A 352 13.92 -24.28 -8.31
N PHE A 353 14.44 -23.10 -7.99
CA PHE A 353 14.08 -21.85 -8.64
C PHE A 353 14.39 -21.89 -10.14
N GLU A 354 15.60 -22.30 -10.51
CA GLU A 354 16.01 -22.51 -11.90
C GLU A 354 15.18 -23.59 -12.59
N MET A 355 14.86 -24.69 -11.91
CA MET A 355 14.00 -25.74 -12.47
C MET A 355 12.58 -25.21 -12.79
N ILE A 356 12.01 -24.36 -11.93
CA ILE A 356 10.71 -23.72 -12.18
C ILE A 356 10.78 -22.78 -13.38
N LEU A 357 11.84 -21.98 -13.50
CA LEU A 357 12.07 -21.08 -14.65
C LEU A 357 12.26 -21.85 -15.97
N ASN A 358 12.95 -22.99 -15.92
CA ASN A 358 13.25 -23.82 -17.09
C ASN A 358 12.10 -24.73 -17.52
N CYS A 359 11.09 -24.95 -16.67
CA CYS A 359 9.89 -25.73 -16.97
C CYS A 359 8.93 -24.98 -17.90
N LYS A 360 9.30 -24.87 -19.18
CA LYS A 360 8.49 -24.30 -20.26
C LYS A 360 7.15 -25.06 -20.38
N SER A 361 6.06 -24.40 -20.00
CA SER A 361 4.72 -24.75 -20.45
C SER A 361 4.31 -23.71 -21.49
N ASP A 362 4.18 -24.14 -22.75
CA ASP A 362 3.67 -23.52 -24.00
C ASP A 362 3.17 -22.04 -24.02
N GLY A 363 3.84 -21.12 -23.33
CA GLY A 363 3.53 -19.70 -23.32
C GLY A 363 4.39 -18.97 -22.31
N HIS A 364 5.16 -18.00 -22.79
CA HIS A 364 6.08 -17.14 -22.04
C HIS A 364 5.67 -16.90 -20.58
N GLN A 365 6.30 -17.61 -19.63
CA GLN A 365 6.32 -17.17 -18.25
C GLN A 365 7.13 -15.88 -18.22
N LYS A 366 6.44 -14.74 -18.07
CA LYS A 366 7.07 -13.46 -17.79
C LYS A 366 7.14 -13.33 -16.28
N VAL A 367 8.35 -13.47 -15.72
CA VAL A 367 8.61 -13.04 -14.35
C VAL A 367 8.35 -11.54 -14.31
N VAL A 368 7.49 -11.10 -13.41
CA VAL A 368 7.23 -9.68 -13.20
C VAL A 368 8.31 -9.19 -12.25
N THR A 369 9.37 -8.61 -12.81
CA THR A 369 10.44 -7.95 -12.06
C THR A 369 10.15 -6.46 -11.91
N PRO A 370 10.73 -5.74 -10.93
CA PRO A 370 10.65 -4.29 -10.87
C PRO A 370 11.02 -3.63 -12.21
N ASP A 371 12.05 -4.13 -12.88
CA ASP A 371 12.44 -3.66 -14.22
C ASP A 371 11.37 -3.84 -15.29
N SER A 372 10.73 -5.01 -15.34
CA SER A 372 9.63 -5.28 -16.28
C SER A 372 8.43 -4.38 -16.00
N VAL A 373 8.14 -4.09 -14.72
CA VAL A 373 7.06 -3.18 -14.32
C VAL A 373 7.41 -1.74 -14.71
N ARG A 374 8.62 -1.26 -14.44
CA ARG A 374 9.08 0.06 -14.87
C ARG A 374 8.92 0.24 -16.38
N HIS A 375 9.35 -0.76 -17.17
CA HIS A 375 9.23 -0.71 -18.62
C HIS A 375 7.76 -0.62 -19.07
N TYR A 376 6.86 -1.42 -18.49
CA TYR A 376 5.44 -1.38 -18.81
C TYR A 376 4.77 -0.05 -18.42
N LEU A 377 5.12 0.50 -17.25
CA LEU A 377 4.47 1.69 -16.71
C LEU A 377 4.86 2.98 -17.45
N ARG A 378 6.03 3.04 -18.08
CA ARG A 378 6.45 4.21 -18.89
C ARG A 378 5.45 4.56 -19.99
N ASP A 379 4.85 3.56 -20.62
CA ASP A 379 3.92 3.74 -21.73
C ASP A 379 2.44 3.63 -21.29
N SER A 380 2.20 3.45 -19.98
CA SER A 380 0.86 3.19 -19.46
C SER A 380 0.04 4.48 -19.32
N LYS A 381 -1.06 4.56 -20.09
CA LYS A 381 -2.04 5.66 -19.98
C LYS A 381 -3.01 5.52 -18.80
N TYR A 382 -2.92 4.42 -18.04
CA TYR A 382 -3.93 4.01 -17.05
C TYR A 382 -3.51 4.27 -15.59
N LEU A 383 -2.38 4.93 -15.37
CA LEU A 383 -1.91 5.31 -14.02
C LEU A 383 -2.87 6.27 -13.30
N SER A 384 -3.55 7.14 -14.05
CA SER A 384 -4.56 8.06 -13.52
C SER A 384 -5.84 7.36 -13.04
N THR A 385 -6.12 6.14 -13.52
CA THR A 385 -7.25 5.33 -13.07
C THR A 385 -6.95 4.49 -11.83
N LEU A 386 -5.68 4.33 -11.45
CA LEU A 386 -5.29 3.60 -10.25
C LEU A 386 -5.43 4.50 -9.02
N GLY A 387 -6.03 3.96 -7.96
CA GLY A 387 -6.17 4.70 -6.69
C GLY A 387 -4.81 5.02 -6.06
N ARG A 388 -4.72 6.15 -5.36
CA ARG A 388 -3.48 6.73 -4.79
C ARG A 388 -2.60 5.73 -4.03
N LEU A 389 -3.20 4.88 -3.20
CA LEU A 389 -2.47 3.85 -2.43
C LEU A 389 -1.75 2.83 -3.33
N HIS A 390 -2.32 2.48 -4.47
CA HIS A 390 -1.71 1.53 -5.41
C HIS A 390 -0.49 2.13 -6.10
N ASN A 391 -0.54 3.41 -6.45
CA ASN A 391 0.59 4.11 -7.05
C ASN A 391 1.77 4.21 -6.07
N PHE A 392 1.52 4.36 -4.77
CA PHE A 392 2.58 4.31 -3.76
C PHE A 392 3.26 2.94 -3.70
N LEU A 393 2.48 1.86 -3.72
CA LEU A 393 3.01 0.49 -3.74
C LEU A 393 3.82 0.20 -4.99
N LEU A 394 3.34 0.66 -6.15
CA LEU A 394 4.05 0.50 -7.42
C LEU A 394 5.37 1.29 -7.44
N LEU A 395 5.38 2.50 -6.86
CA LEU A 395 6.62 3.28 -6.76
C LEU A 395 7.62 2.59 -5.85
N GLU A 396 7.19 2.13 -4.67
CA GLU A 396 8.04 1.40 -3.72
C GLU A 396 8.67 0.16 -4.38
N TYR A 397 7.85 -0.67 -5.03
CA TYR A 397 8.31 -1.87 -5.75
C TYR A 397 9.28 -1.54 -6.89
N CYS A 398 8.99 -0.52 -7.70
CA CYS A 398 9.86 -0.09 -8.80
C CYS A 398 11.22 0.45 -8.35
N LEU A 399 11.40 0.78 -7.06
CA LEU A 399 12.64 1.31 -6.50
C LEU A 399 13.41 0.28 -5.65
N GLU A 400 12.86 -0.92 -5.46
CA GLU A 400 13.38 -1.95 -4.54
C GLU A 400 14.70 -2.57 -5.02
N ASP A 401 14.83 -2.83 -6.32
CA ASP A 401 16.02 -3.41 -6.95
C ASP A 401 17.11 -2.38 -7.30
N LEU A 402 16.84 -1.08 -7.09
CA LEU A 402 17.73 0.00 -7.51
C LEU A 402 18.63 0.48 -6.37
N ILE A 403 19.90 0.75 -6.68
CA ILE A 403 20.75 1.54 -5.79
C ILE A 403 20.45 3.02 -5.97
N ASP A 404 20.59 3.82 -4.90
CA ASP A 404 20.19 5.24 -4.88
C ASP A 404 20.82 6.06 -6.02
N ALA A 405 22.08 5.77 -6.38
CA ALA A 405 22.80 6.45 -7.44
C ALA A 405 22.23 6.20 -8.85
N ASP A 406 21.64 5.03 -9.08
CA ASP A 406 21.22 4.60 -10.42
C ASP A 406 19.72 4.83 -10.68
N VAL A 407 18.97 5.33 -9.68
CA VAL A 407 17.54 5.57 -9.80
C VAL A 407 17.22 6.49 -10.98
N GLY A 408 17.98 7.57 -11.17
CA GLY A 408 17.76 8.50 -12.28
C GLY A 408 17.96 7.85 -13.66
N ILE A 409 18.71 6.75 -13.75
CA ILE A 409 18.93 6.00 -14.99
C ILE A 409 17.83 4.96 -15.18
N HIS A 410 17.63 4.07 -14.20
CA HIS A 410 16.77 2.90 -14.37
C HIS A 410 15.29 3.18 -14.11
N ALA A 411 14.95 4.22 -13.35
CA ALA A 411 13.58 4.69 -13.14
C ALA A 411 13.22 5.92 -14.00
N SER A 412 14.04 6.27 -14.99
CA SER A 412 13.75 7.40 -15.88
C SER A 412 12.40 7.25 -16.58
N HIS A 413 11.66 8.35 -16.68
CA HIS A 413 10.32 8.50 -17.24
C HIS A 413 9.22 7.71 -16.54
N LEU A 414 9.44 7.28 -15.29
CA LEU A 414 8.43 6.55 -14.52
C LEU A 414 7.40 7.54 -13.91
N PRO A 415 6.13 7.57 -14.34
CA PRO A 415 5.16 8.58 -13.92
C PRO A 415 4.42 8.17 -12.63
N LEU A 416 5.19 7.99 -11.55
CA LEU A 416 4.70 7.50 -10.26
C LEU A 416 5.05 8.40 -9.08
N LEU A 417 5.79 9.49 -9.29
CA LEU A 417 6.28 10.34 -8.22
C LEU A 417 5.15 11.22 -7.66
N PRO A 418 4.69 11.05 -6.42
CA PRO A 418 3.49 11.74 -5.93
C PRO A 418 3.77 13.20 -5.56
N LEU A 419 2.96 14.11 -6.08
CA LEU A 419 3.15 15.56 -5.92
C LEU A 419 2.11 16.18 -4.99
N ALA A 420 2.45 17.29 -4.34
CA ALA A 420 1.57 18.05 -3.46
C ALA A 420 0.31 18.58 -4.17
N SER A 421 0.42 18.85 -5.47
CA SER A 421 -0.71 19.20 -6.35
C SER A 421 -1.78 18.11 -6.46
N GLY A 422 -1.45 16.86 -6.09
CA GLY A 422 -2.29 15.68 -6.30
C GLY A 422 -1.96 14.90 -7.58
N ASP A 423 -1.14 15.47 -8.46
CA ASP A 423 -0.66 14.83 -9.68
C ASP A 423 0.56 13.93 -9.45
N TYR A 424 0.99 13.23 -10.50
CA TYR A 424 2.18 12.39 -10.50
C TYR A 424 3.25 12.92 -11.45
N GLY A 425 4.44 13.16 -10.91
CA GLY A 425 5.65 13.50 -11.65
C GLY A 425 6.41 12.27 -12.14
N SER A 426 7.43 12.52 -12.95
CA SER A 426 8.33 11.48 -13.47
C SER A 426 9.75 11.62 -12.93
N LEU A 427 10.34 10.48 -12.53
CA LEU A 427 11.77 10.42 -12.23
C LEU A 427 12.58 10.54 -13.52
N SER A 428 13.73 11.20 -13.45
CA SER A 428 14.71 11.33 -14.52
C SER A 428 16.10 11.53 -13.92
N ARG A 429 17.11 11.59 -14.80
CA ARG A 429 18.48 11.96 -14.41
C ARG A 429 18.51 13.38 -13.87
N SER A 430 19.43 13.67 -12.95
CA SER A 430 19.55 15.00 -12.33
C SER A 430 19.81 16.14 -13.33
N SER A 431 20.37 15.85 -14.51
CA SER A 431 20.60 16.83 -15.58
C SER A 431 19.41 17.03 -16.53
N GLU A 432 18.29 16.32 -16.34
CA GLU A 432 17.19 16.26 -17.29
C GLU A 432 15.84 16.48 -16.62
N GLY A 433 15.00 17.30 -17.25
CA GLY A 433 13.59 17.46 -16.88
C GLY A 433 13.34 18.46 -15.74
N ILE A 434 12.24 18.24 -15.02
CA ILE A 434 11.78 19.09 -13.91
C ILE A 434 12.43 18.58 -12.62
N VAL A 435 12.92 19.49 -11.78
CA VAL A 435 13.42 19.18 -10.44
C VAL A 435 12.25 19.13 -9.46
N TYR A 436 12.20 18.07 -8.67
CA TYR A 436 11.21 17.88 -7.61
C TYR A 436 11.85 18.04 -6.23
N TYR A 437 11.12 18.64 -5.30
CA TYR A 437 11.62 19.04 -4.00
C TYR A 437 10.98 18.25 -2.87
N ILE A 438 11.83 17.73 -1.98
CA ILE A 438 11.43 17.16 -0.69
C ILE A 438 11.57 18.24 0.36
N CYS A 439 10.45 18.61 0.98
CA CYS A 439 10.36 19.76 1.87
C CYS A 439 10.00 19.34 3.30
N ASN A 440 10.44 20.11 4.29
CA ASN A 440 9.92 20.08 5.66
C ASN A 440 8.51 20.72 5.74
N GLU A 441 7.93 20.77 6.93
CA GLU A 441 6.55 21.29 7.12
C GLU A 441 6.43 22.79 6.78
N LEU A 442 7.38 23.61 7.23
CA LEU A 442 7.38 25.05 6.98
C LEU A 442 7.59 25.37 5.51
N GLU A 443 8.55 24.72 4.87
CA GLU A 443 8.81 24.83 3.43
C GLU A 443 7.60 24.40 2.61
N TYR A 444 6.94 23.31 3.00
CA TYR A 444 5.73 22.85 2.32
C TYR A 444 4.59 23.88 2.38
N MET A 445 4.44 24.58 3.50
CA MET A 445 3.48 25.69 3.61
C MET A 445 3.90 26.92 2.80
N LEU A 446 5.20 27.22 2.74
CA LEU A 446 5.76 28.36 2.03
C LEU A 446 5.66 28.22 0.50
N LEU A 447 5.85 27.00 -0.01
CA LEU A 447 6.03 26.71 -1.43
C LEU A 447 4.72 26.29 -2.15
N GLN A 448 3.54 26.53 -1.58
CA GLN A 448 2.24 26.09 -2.12
C GLN A 448 1.99 26.51 -3.57
N GLN A 449 2.54 27.66 -4.02
CA GLN A 449 2.41 28.13 -5.40
C GLN A 449 3.06 27.20 -6.44
N ILE A 450 4.06 26.41 -6.03
CA ILE A 450 4.77 25.43 -6.87
C ILE A 450 4.47 23.98 -6.43
N SER A 451 3.26 23.72 -5.94
CA SER A 451 2.82 22.40 -5.45
C SER A 451 2.96 21.26 -6.50
N ASN A 452 3.05 21.59 -7.78
CA ASN A 452 3.37 20.66 -8.87
C ASN A 452 4.85 20.23 -8.94
N ARG A 453 5.73 20.81 -8.11
CA ARG A 453 7.14 20.42 -7.97
C ARG A 453 7.48 19.88 -6.59
N LEU A 454 6.53 19.89 -5.65
CA LEU A 454 6.77 19.42 -4.28
C LEU A 454 6.33 17.96 -4.14
N ILE A 455 7.12 17.15 -3.45
CA ILE A 455 6.72 15.80 -3.08
C ILE A 455 5.60 15.85 -2.05
N ASP A 456 4.58 15.03 -2.27
CA ASP A 456 3.46 14.84 -1.37
C ASP A 456 3.92 14.32 0.00
N ARG A 457 3.69 15.10 1.07
CA ARG A 457 4.07 14.72 2.44
C ARG A 457 3.14 13.70 3.10
N THR A 458 1.99 13.40 2.48
CA THR A 458 1.03 12.41 3.00
C THR A 458 1.37 10.97 2.62
N ILE A 459 2.44 10.77 1.85
CA ILE A 459 2.93 9.44 1.46
C ILE A 459 3.46 8.66 2.69
N PRO A 460 3.54 7.32 2.62
CA PRO A 460 4.10 6.52 3.69
C PRO A 460 5.52 6.96 4.08
N VAL A 461 5.79 7.07 5.39
CA VAL A 461 7.07 7.57 5.94
C VAL A 461 8.28 6.83 5.36
N LYS A 462 8.18 5.52 5.14
CA LYS A 462 9.27 4.72 4.54
C LYS A 462 9.59 5.14 3.11
N LEU A 463 8.56 5.40 2.30
CA LEU A 463 8.71 5.86 0.94
C LEU A 463 9.32 7.27 0.92
N LEU A 464 8.88 8.15 1.82
CA LEU A 464 9.50 9.47 1.99
C LEU A 464 10.98 9.38 2.39
N CYS A 465 11.33 8.50 3.33
CA CYS A 465 12.72 8.24 3.71
C CYS A 465 13.54 7.75 2.51
N ARG A 466 13.00 6.82 1.72
CA ARG A 466 13.66 6.29 0.52
C ARG A 466 13.90 7.38 -0.53
N LEU A 467 12.89 8.21 -0.83
CA LEU A 467 13.04 9.34 -1.74
C LEU A 467 14.06 10.36 -1.23
N THR A 468 14.13 10.57 0.09
CA THR A 468 15.12 11.46 0.73
C THR A 468 16.54 10.90 0.56
N SER A 469 16.74 9.60 0.75
CA SER A 469 18.03 8.94 0.49
C SER A 469 18.47 9.09 -0.96
N ILE A 470 17.55 8.91 -1.91
CA ILE A 470 17.81 9.11 -3.35
C ILE A 470 18.20 10.56 -3.63
N ALA A 471 17.49 11.53 -3.06
CA ALA A 471 17.78 12.96 -3.23
C ALA A 471 19.18 13.33 -2.72
N ASN A 472 19.63 12.75 -1.61
CA ASN A 472 20.95 13.01 -1.03
C ASN A 472 22.12 12.53 -1.93
N VAL A 473 21.90 11.55 -2.80
CA VAL A 473 22.93 11.04 -3.73
C VAL A 473 23.01 11.88 -5.03
N SER A 474 22.00 12.71 -5.31
CA SER A 474 21.95 13.60 -6.49
C SER A 474 22.03 12.89 -7.86
N GLY A 475 21.68 11.60 -7.92
CA GLY A 475 21.63 10.82 -9.17
C GLY A 475 20.32 10.98 -9.97
N ALA A 476 19.26 11.45 -9.32
CA ALA A 476 17.94 11.69 -9.91
C ALA A 476 17.53 13.16 -9.80
N ASN A 477 16.46 13.55 -10.48
CA ASN A 477 15.84 14.88 -10.42
C ASN A 477 15.07 15.17 -9.10
N LEU A 478 15.56 14.63 -7.99
CA LEU A 478 15.04 14.83 -6.63
C LEU A 478 16.06 15.59 -5.81
N VAL A 479 15.62 16.64 -5.12
CA VAL A 479 16.47 17.48 -4.27
C VAL A 479 15.81 17.70 -2.92
N VAL A 480 16.58 17.59 -1.84
CA VAL A 480 16.14 18.05 -0.52
C VAL A 480 16.18 19.57 -0.54
N PHE A 481 15.05 20.20 -0.28
CA PHE A 481 14.93 21.65 -0.39
C PHE A 481 15.82 22.37 0.63
N SER A 482 16.46 23.46 0.22
CA SER A 482 17.22 24.33 1.10
C SER A 482 17.04 25.81 0.73
N VAL A 483 17.61 26.69 1.55
CA VAL A 483 17.63 28.15 1.29
C VAL A 483 18.24 28.47 -0.08
N ASN A 484 19.24 27.73 -0.54
CA ASN A 484 19.89 28.01 -1.82
C ASN A 484 18.93 27.79 -3.00
N GLU A 485 18.17 26.70 -3.00
CA GLU A 485 17.12 26.45 -3.99
C GLU A 485 16.02 27.49 -3.89
N PHE A 486 15.68 27.92 -2.68
CA PHE A 486 14.65 28.94 -2.48
C PHE A 486 15.04 30.29 -3.09
N VAL A 487 16.30 30.72 -2.93
CA VAL A 487 16.82 31.96 -3.56
C VAL A 487 16.74 31.87 -5.08
N GLN A 488 17.03 30.70 -5.67
CA GLN A 488 16.93 30.49 -7.12
C GLN A 488 15.49 30.56 -7.62
N LEU A 489 14.54 30.06 -6.83
CA LEU A 489 13.11 30.06 -7.14
C LEU A 489 12.37 31.32 -6.67
N PHE A 490 13.06 32.28 -6.04
CA PHE A 490 12.39 33.39 -5.36
C PHE A 490 11.51 34.23 -6.29
N SER A 491 11.91 34.37 -7.57
CA SER A 491 11.14 35.04 -8.62
C SER A 491 9.81 34.39 -8.98
N GLU A 492 9.57 33.14 -8.56
CA GLU A 492 8.26 32.47 -8.71
C GLU A 492 7.25 32.96 -7.67
N PHE A 493 7.74 33.52 -6.54
CA PHE A 493 6.92 33.95 -5.40
C PHE A 493 6.75 35.47 -5.30
N VAL A 494 7.70 36.21 -5.86
CA VAL A 494 7.68 37.67 -5.91
C VAL A 494 7.90 38.18 -7.33
N PRO A 495 7.41 39.37 -7.68
CA PRO A 495 7.59 39.90 -9.02
C PRO A 495 9.07 39.99 -9.43
N ALA A 496 9.41 39.44 -10.61
CA ALA A 496 10.79 39.33 -11.08
C ALA A 496 11.45 40.71 -11.22
N GLU A 497 10.67 41.76 -11.52
CA GLU A 497 11.13 43.14 -11.60
C GLU A 497 11.57 43.74 -10.26
N TRP A 498 11.37 43.06 -9.13
CA TRP A 498 11.89 43.50 -7.84
C TRP A 498 13.39 43.26 -7.70
N LYS A 499 13.94 42.31 -8.47
CA LYS A 499 15.37 41.97 -8.39
C LYS A 499 16.24 43.20 -8.67
N TYR A 500 17.25 43.40 -7.84
CA TYR A 500 18.18 44.53 -7.84
C TYR A 500 17.59 45.91 -7.51
N LYS A 501 16.28 46.05 -7.30
CA LYS A 501 15.70 47.33 -6.87
C LYS A 501 15.98 47.57 -5.40
N MET A 502 16.42 48.81 -5.08
CA MET A 502 16.67 49.21 -3.70
C MET A 502 15.39 49.30 -2.85
N LYS A 503 14.28 49.71 -3.48
CA LYS A 503 12.99 49.95 -2.84
C LYS A 503 11.86 49.59 -3.80
N VAL A 504 10.84 48.90 -3.31
CA VAL A 504 9.61 48.56 -4.07
C VAL A 504 8.38 48.83 -3.23
N LEU A 505 7.28 49.23 -3.88
CA LEU A 505 5.99 49.38 -3.20
C LEU A 505 5.37 47.99 -3.00
N TRP A 506 4.97 47.67 -1.77
CA TRP A 506 4.37 46.39 -1.44
C TRP A 506 2.97 46.58 -0.86
N SER A 507 1.97 46.27 -1.69
CA SER A 507 0.55 46.34 -1.33
C SER A 507 -0.10 44.95 -1.35
N PRO A 508 0.01 44.15 -0.27
CA PRO A 508 -0.44 42.76 -0.23
C PRO A 508 -1.96 42.57 -0.36
N SER A 509 -2.76 43.59 -0.02
CA SER A 509 -4.22 43.56 -0.14
C SER A 509 -4.75 43.97 -1.51
N SER A 510 -3.93 44.69 -2.29
CA SER A 510 -4.40 45.42 -3.48
C SER A 510 -3.84 44.86 -4.78
N ASN A 511 -2.71 44.14 -4.74
CA ASN A 511 -2.09 43.56 -5.92
C ASN A 511 -1.93 42.04 -5.75
N SER A 512 -2.57 41.26 -6.62
CA SER A 512 -2.52 39.80 -6.60
C SER A 512 -1.15 39.23 -6.99
N THR A 513 -0.27 40.02 -7.62
CA THR A 513 1.10 39.57 -7.95
C THR A 513 2.08 39.74 -6.79
N HIS A 514 1.69 40.45 -5.74
CA HIS A 514 2.52 40.63 -4.56
C HIS A 514 2.32 39.48 -3.57
N PRO A 515 3.36 39.11 -2.81
CA PRO A 515 3.21 38.14 -1.75
C PRO A 515 2.21 38.66 -0.70
N ALA A 516 1.30 37.80 -0.28
CA ALA A 516 0.34 38.10 0.78
C ALA A 516 1.05 38.28 2.13
N SER A 517 0.49 39.08 3.03
CA SER A 517 1.04 39.30 4.38
C SER A 517 1.26 37.99 5.16
N SER A 518 0.35 37.03 5.04
CA SER A 518 0.47 35.71 5.68
C SER A 518 1.64 34.88 5.13
N TRP A 519 1.85 34.90 3.82
CA TRP A 519 3.01 34.27 3.19
C TRP A 519 4.30 34.93 3.64
N PHE A 520 4.31 36.26 3.74
CA PHE A 520 5.48 37.03 4.16
C PHE A 520 5.90 36.76 5.61
N LEU A 521 4.93 36.53 6.51
CA LEU A 521 5.19 36.08 7.88
C LEU A 521 5.83 34.68 7.90
N LEU A 522 5.32 33.74 7.08
CA LEU A 522 5.91 32.40 6.94
C LEU A 522 7.32 32.46 6.37
N PHE A 523 7.56 33.34 5.39
CA PHE A 523 8.87 33.60 4.80
C PHE A 523 9.89 34.05 5.86
N TRP A 524 9.55 35.03 6.69
CA TRP A 524 10.46 35.50 7.73
C TRP A 524 10.70 34.47 8.84
N ARG A 525 9.67 33.70 9.21
CA ARG A 525 9.86 32.53 10.09
C ARG A 525 10.81 31.50 9.50
N TYR A 526 10.67 31.20 8.20
CA TYR A 526 11.58 30.30 7.51
C TYR A 526 13.02 30.83 7.50
N LEU A 527 13.22 32.12 7.22
CA LEU A 527 14.55 32.73 7.29
C LEU A 527 15.16 32.62 8.69
N GLN A 528 14.38 32.89 9.74
CA GLN A 528 14.85 32.78 11.12
C GLN A 528 15.34 31.37 11.47
N GLU A 529 14.67 30.33 10.96
CA GLU A 529 14.96 28.93 11.30
C GLU A 529 16.02 28.29 10.39
N GLN A 530 16.08 28.67 9.10
CA GLN A 530 16.87 27.96 8.07
C GLN A 530 17.93 28.81 7.38
N CYS A 531 17.93 30.14 7.55
CA CYS A 531 18.90 31.05 6.94
C CYS A 531 19.86 31.61 7.99
N GLU A 532 21.16 31.51 7.74
CA GLU A 532 22.17 32.10 8.63
C GLU A 532 22.53 33.53 8.21
N GLU A 533 22.57 33.79 6.90
CA GLU A 533 22.95 35.08 6.32
C GLU A 533 21.87 35.66 5.40
N LEU A 534 21.37 36.85 5.71
CA LEU A 534 20.40 37.56 4.85
C LEU A 534 21.05 38.09 3.56
N SER A 535 22.39 38.05 3.49
CA SER A 535 23.19 38.39 2.31
C SER A 535 22.78 37.57 1.07
N LEU A 536 22.28 36.34 1.26
CA LEU A 536 21.78 35.45 0.20
C LEU A 536 20.59 36.06 -0.56
N PHE A 537 19.73 36.78 0.15
CA PHE A 537 18.63 37.56 -0.43
C PHE A 537 19.04 39.00 -0.73
N GLY A 538 20.35 39.28 -0.74
CA GLY A 538 20.89 40.60 -0.92
C GLY A 538 20.47 41.24 -2.22
N ASP A 539 20.05 40.50 -3.25
CA ASP A 539 19.52 41.02 -4.52
C ASP A 539 18.04 41.41 -4.49
N TRP A 540 17.34 41.12 -3.40
CA TRP A 540 15.89 41.25 -3.32
C TRP A 540 15.46 42.22 -2.20
N PRO A 541 14.44 43.06 -2.45
CA PRO A 541 13.86 43.89 -1.40
C PRO A 541 12.97 43.04 -0.49
N ILE A 542 13.49 42.69 0.69
CA ILE A 542 12.83 41.79 1.65
C ILE A 542 12.55 42.44 3.01
N ILE A 543 13.10 43.62 3.30
CA ILE A 543 12.92 44.28 4.60
C ILE A 543 11.75 45.27 4.52
N PRO A 544 10.63 45.05 5.23
CA PRO A 544 9.47 45.94 5.16
C PRO A 544 9.65 47.21 5.98
N ALA A 545 9.06 48.29 5.46
CA ALA A 545 9.01 49.59 6.10
C ALA A 545 7.58 50.09 6.28
N ILE A 546 7.34 50.88 7.32
CA ILE A 546 6.01 51.44 7.66
C ILE A 546 5.40 52.24 6.50
N SER A 547 6.25 52.77 5.62
CA SER A 547 5.84 53.45 4.38
C SER A 547 5.12 52.55 3.34
N GLY A 548 4.90 51.26 3.63
CA GLY A 548 4.31 50.30 2.69
C GLY A 548 5.27 49.83 1.59
N HIS A 549 6.58 49.94 1.84
CA HIS A 549 7.61 49.56 0.87
C HIS A 549 8.52 48.48 1.44
N LEU A 550 9.08 47.64 0.56
CA LEU A 550 10.17 46.72 0.90
C LEU A 550 11.51 47.29 0.43
N TYR A 551 12.54 47.06 1.22
CA TYR A 551 13.91 47.52 1.00
C TYR A 551 14.89 46.36 0.86
N ARG A 552 15.87 46.56 -0.02
CA ARG A 552 17.00 45.63 -0.21
C ARG A 552 17.91 45.68 1.02
N PRO A 553 18.34 44.54 1.58
CA PRO A 553 19.32 44.52 2.66
C PRO A 553 20.59 45.26 2.25
N SER A 554 20.92 46.34 2.95
CA SER A 554 22.13 47.14 2.72
C SER A 554 22.83 47.46 4.04
N ARG A 555 24.15 47.25 4.08
CA ARG A 555 24.98 47.64 5.23
C ARG A 555 25.25 49.14 5.29
N GLN A 556 25.03 49.85 4.17
CA GLN A 556 25.27 51.28 4.04
C GLN A 556 24.03 52.13 4.34
N LYS A 557 22.85 51.65 3.94
CA LYS A 557 21.56 52.34 4.17
C LYS A 557 20.66 51.43 4.99
N LYS A 558 20.68 51.60 6.30
CA LYS A 558 19.97 50.71 7.23
C LYS A 558 18.61 51.31 7.63
N LEU A 559 17.66 50.44 7.96
CA LEU A 559 16.36 50.88 8.48
C LEU A 559 16.43 51.10 9.99
N LEU A 560 15.60 51.97 10.56
CA LEU A 560 15.49 52.13 12.01
C LEU A 560 14.44 51.19 12.61
N ASN A 561 14.80 50.42 13.63
CA ASN A 561 13.82 49.77 14.50
C ASN A 561 13.41 50.74 15.62
N LEU A 562 12.12 51.12 15.66
CA LEU A 562 11.60 52.10 16.62
C LEU A 562 10.81 51.50 17.79
N GLU A 563 10.71 50.18 17.94
CA GLU A 563 9.88 49.53 18.97
C GLU A 563 10.15 50.02 20.41
N LYS A 564 11.37 50.49 20.68
CA LYS A 564 11.82 50.93 22.00
C LYS A 564 11.71 52.45 22.23
N LEU A 565 11.17 53.23 21.27
CA LEU A 565 11.10 54.69 21.31
C LEU A 565 9.70 55.23 21.59
N SER A 566 9.62 56.43 22.17
CA SER A 566 8.35 57.12 22.43
C SER A 566 7.63 57.48 21.13
N GLU A 567 6.30 57.46 21.11
CA GLU A 567 5.50 57.83 19.91
C GLU A 567 5.86 59.23 19.37
N LYS A 568 6.21 60.17 20.26
CA LYS A 568 6.70 61.51 19.88
C LYS A 568 7.98 61.43 19.05
N MET A 569 8.98 60.67 19.52
CA MET A 569 10.23 60.48 18.79
C MET A 569 10.00 59.77 17.45
N GLN A 570 9.10 58.79 17.40
CA GLN A 570 8.74 58.12 16.15
C GLN A 570 8.16 59.11 15.14
N HIS A 571 7.24 59.98 15.56
CA HIS A 571 6.65 61.02 14.71
C HIS A 571 7.72 61.98 14.15
N VAL A 572 8.68 62.39 14.99
CA VAL A 572 9.80 63.24 14.57
C VAL A 572 10.63 62.56 13.48
N LEU A 573 11.01 61.31 13.67
CA LEU A 573 11.83 60.56 12.72
C LEU A 573 11.11 60.29 11.39
N VAL A 574 9.80 60.03 11.43
CA VAL A 574 8.95 59.96 10.23
C VAL A 574 8.96 61.29 9.47
N LYS A 575 8.84 62.41 10.18
CA LYS A 575 8.80 63.76 9.60
C LYS A 575 10.13 64.20 9.00
N ILE A 576 11.26 63.74 9.56
CA ILE A 576 12.61 63.90 8.99
C ILE A 576 12.75 63.07 7.70
N GLY A 577 11.97 62.01 7.53
CA GLY A 577 12.01 61.13 6.36
C GLY A 577 12.90 59.89 6.53
N CYS A 578 13.24 59.54 7.78
CA CYS A 578 14.00 58.32 8.06
C CYS A 578 13.21 57.07 7.66
N THR A 579 13.89 56.05 7.13
CA THR A 579 13.28 54.79 6.75
C THR A 579 13.12 53.87 7.96
N ILE A 580 11.88 53.57 8.32
CA ILE A 580 11.53 52.87 9.56
C ILE A 580 11.06 51.46 9.25
N LEU A 581 11.59 50.49 9.99
CA LEU A 581 11.19 49.08 9.93
C LEU A 581 9.74 48.91 10.37
N ASP A 582 8.98 48.12 9.64
CA ASP A 582 7.62 47.76 10.03
C ASP A 582 7.63 46.58 11.02
N SER A 583 7.35 46.85 12.31
CA SER A 583 7.32 45.85 13.37
C SER A 583 6.09 44.92 13.31
N THR A 584 5.08 45.25 12.49
CA THR A 584 3.85 44.42 12.39
C THR A 584 4.13 43.01 11.83
N TYR A 585 5.26 42.83 11.14
CA TYR A 585 5.64 41.55 10.54
C TYR A 585 6.61 40.72 11.40
N CYS A 586 6.88 41.12 12.65
CA CYS A 586 7.71 40.37 13.62
C CYS A 586 9.01 39.82 13.03
N ILE A 587 9.84 40.70 12.47
CA ILE A 587 11.05 40.34 11.72
C ILE A 587 12.17 40.10 12.72
N GLU A 588 12.41 38.83 13.04
CA GLU A 588 13.50 38.42 13.92
C GLU A 588 14.52 37.59 13.15
N HIS A 589 15.77 38.05 13.09
CA HIS A 589 16.85 37.30 12.46
C HIS A 589 18.21 37.72 13.05
N PRO A 590 19.15 36.79 13.32
CA PRO A 590 20.47 37.12 13.90
C PRO A 590 21.27 38.14 13.07
N ASP A 591 21.26 38.00 11.74
CA ASP A 591 21.94 38.90 10.79
C ASP A 591 21.25 40.26 10.59
N LEU A 592 20.06 40.49 11.17
CA LEU A 592 19.28 41.72 10.95
C LEU A 592 20.01 42.98 11.45
N ILE A 593 20.86 42.84 12.48
CA ILE A 593 21.70 43.93 13.05
C ILE A 593 22.62 44.59 12.00
N ASN A 594 22.93 43.88 10.91
CA ASN A 594 23.75 44.40 9.83
C ASN A 594 22.98 45.32 8.87
N TYR A 595 21.65 45.30 8.89
CA TYR A 595 20.78 46.02 7.95
C TYR A 595 19.76 46.94 8.64
N VAL A 596 19.62 46.82 9.96
CA VAL A 596 18.71 47.63 10.77
C VAL A 596 19.50 48.27 11.92
N HIS A 597 19.35 49.58 12.09
CA HIS A 597 19.85 50.32 13.24
C HIS A 597 18.96 50.08 14.45
N ASP A 598 19.61 49.91 15.59
CA ASP A 598 18.95 49.98 16.88
C ASP A 598 18.41 51.40 17.16
N ALA A 599 17.39 51.47 18.00
CA ALA A 599 16.83 52.70 18.56
C ALA A 599 17.78 53.38 19.59
N ASP A 600 19.06 53.51 19.25
CA ASP A 600 20.06 54.21 20.07
C ASP A 600 20.56 55.49 19.38
N ALA A 601 21.24 56.34 20.15
CA ALA A 601 21.71 57.64 19.63
C ALA A 601 22.61 57.51 18.37
N PRO A 602 23.59 56.58 18.29
CA PRO A 602 24.34 56.35 17.06
C PRO A 602 23.49 55.92 15.87
N GLY A 603 22.53 55.01 16.06
CA GLY A 603 21.65 54.51 15.00
C GLY A 603 20.75 55.61 14.44
N ILE A 604 20.17 56.45 15.31
CA ILE A 604 19.37 57.60 14.88
C ILE A 604 20.21 58.62 14.10
N LEU A 605 21.42 58.93 14.57
CA LEU A 605 22.30 59.86 13.86
C LEU A 605 22.67 59.36 12.46
N ASP A 606 22.96 58.07 12.31
CA ASP A 606 23.23 57.45 11.00
C ASP A 606 21.99 57.49 10.10
N ALA A 607 20.82 57.22 10.65
CA ALA A 607 19.59 57.26 9.86
C ALA A 607 19.19 58.68 9.42
N ILE A 608 19.52 59.72 10.20
CA ILE A 608 19.36 61.11 9.79
C ILE A 608 20.42 61.47 8.73
N TYR A 609 21.65 60.95 8.88
CA TYR A 609 22.73 61.11 7.90
C TYR A 609 22.35 60.53 6.53
N ASP A 610 21.78 59.33 6.51
CA ASP A 610 21.36 58.61 5.30
C ASP A 610 20.29 59.38 4.49
N VAL A 611 19.53 60.25 5.15
CA VAL A 611 18.51 61.12 4.54
C VAL A 611 19.12 62.43 4.04
N SER A 612 20.18 62.92 4.69
CA SER A 612 20.82 64.18 4.33
C SER A 612 21.75 64.05 3.12
N SER A 613 21.43 64.72 2.01
CA SER A 613 22.44 65.10 1.02
C SER A 613 23.35 66.19 1.62
N SER A 614 24.62 66.26 1.18
CA SER A 614 25.73 67.03 1.75
C SER A 614 25.49 68.50 2.15
N ASP A 615 24.39 69.15 1.74
CA ASP A 615 24.02 70.54 2.07
C ASP A 615 22.67 70.70 2.84
N GLY A 616 22.04 69.62 3.31
CA GLY A 616 20.60 69.59 3.66
C GLY A 616 20.19 69.60 5.14
N ILE A 617 21.10 69.58 6.11
CA ILE A 617 20.75 69.40 7.55
C ILE A 617 19.85 70.55 8.07
N ASN A 618 20.19 71.79 7.70
CA ASN A 618 19.44 72.97 8.13
C ASN A 618 18.01 72.97 7.59
N GLN A 619 17.79 72.47 6.37
CA GLN A 619 16.45 72.34 5.79
C GLN A 619 15.64 71.24 6.47
N LEU A 620 16.26 70.10 6.81
CA LEU A 620 15.62 69.00 7.53
C LEU A 620 15.18 69.42 8.94
N LEU A 621 16.03 70.14 9.68
CA LEU A 621 15.70 70.62 11.03
C LEU A 621 14.65 71.74 11.00
N GLN A 622 14.60 72.56 9.94
CA GLN A 622 13.58 73.60 9.78
C GLN A 622 12.16 73.03 9.62
N CYS A 623 12.01 71.80 9.11
CA CYS A 623 10.72 71.11 9.00
C CYS A 623 10.11 70.72 10.35
N LEU A 624 10.90 70.68 11.43
CA LEU A 624 10.45 70.30 12.77
C LEU A 624 9.95 71.51 13.58
N GLU A 625 8.90 71.31 14.37
CA GLU A 625 8.42 72.29 15.34
C GLU A 625 9.42 72.45 16.52
N PRO A 626 9.41 73.58 17.26
CA PRO A 626 10.32 73.78 18.39
C PRO A 626 10.29 72.63 19.41
N ASN A 627 9.10 72.16 19.78
CA ASN A 627 8.91 71.05 20.72
C ASN A 627 9.44 69.71 20.18
N GLU A 628 9.39 69.49 18.86
CA GLU A 628 9.91 68.29 18.19
C GLU A 628 11.44 68.30 18.17
N ARG A 629 12.04 69.48 17.96
CA ARG A 629 13.50 69.67 18.05
C ARG A 629 14.01 69.48 19.48
N ASP A 630 13.25 69.95 20.46
CA ASP A 630 13.58 69.76 21.87
C ASP A 630 13.54 68.28 22.27
N GLU A 631 12.55 67.51 21.80
CA GLU A 631 12.46 66.06 22.01
C GLU A 631 13.68 65.33 21.39
N LEU A 632 14.03 65.65 20.13
CA LEU A 632 15.22 65.09 19.46
C LEU A 632 16.51 65.42 20.24
N ARG A 633 16.64 66.66 20.71
CA ARG A 633 17.79 67.12 21.49
C ARG A 633 17.87 66.39 22.84
N GLN A 634 16.77 66.31 23.58
CA GLN A 634 16.73 65.63 24.88
C GLN A 634 17.09 64.15 24.75
N PHE A 635 16.64 63.48 23.68
CA PHE A 635 16.98 62.09 23.45
C PHE A 635 18.46 61.88 23.12
N LEU A 636 19.03 62.68 22.21
CA LEU A 636 20.43 62.56 21.80
C LEU A 636 21.42 62.96 22.91
N LEU A 637 21.02 63.90 23.78
CA LEU A 637 21.80 64.36 24.93
C LEU A 637 21.47 63.60 26.24
N ASP A 638 20.63 62.56 26.18
CA ASP A 638 20.29 61.78 27.37
C ASP A 638 21.54 61.12 27.95
N PRO A 639 21.88 61.37 29.25
CA PRO A 639 23.06 60.81 29.91
C PRO A 639 23.21 59.29 29.75
N LYS A 640 22.11 58.55 29.56
CA LYS A 640 22.12 57.08 29.39
C LYS A 640 22.95 56.60 28.20
N TRP A 641 23.14 57.44 27.18
CA TRP A 641 23.95 57.11 26.00
C TRP A 641 25.45 57.30 26.23
N PHE A 642 25.83 58.07 27.24
CA PHE A 642 27.20 58.49 27.53
C PHE A 642 27.90 57.61 28.59
N VAL A 643 27.35 56.42 28.87
CA VAL A 643 27.88 55.48 29.87
C VAL A 643 28.46 54.22 29.19
N GLY A 644 29.70 53.84 29.53
CA GLY A 644 30.33 52.57 29.11
C GLY A 644 30.81 52.54 27.65
N ARG A 645 30.82 51.35 27.00
CA ARG A 645 31.32 51.17 25.61
C ARG A 645 30.56 52.03 24.56
N LYS A 646 29.33 52.46 24.87
CA LYS A 646 28.53 53.34 23.99
C LYS A 646 29.15 54.74 23.83
N TRP A 647 29.85 55.24 24.86
CA TRP A 647 30.62 56.49 24.82
C TRP A 647 31.77 56.44 23.81
N MET A 648 32.51 55.33 23.73
CA MET A 648 33.64 55.19 22.79
C MET A 648 33.19 55.23 21.32
N ILE A 649 32.01 54.68 21.01
CA ILE A 649 31.46 54.68 19.64
C ILE A 649 31.01 56.08 19.24
N LEU A 650 30.29 56.78 20.14
CA LEU A 650 29.81 58.14 19.89
C LEU A 650 31.00 59.11 19.77
N THR A 651 32.00 59.02 20.65
CA THR A 651 33.19 59.88 20.62
C THR A 651 34.14 59.57 19.46
N HIS A 652 34.34 58.30 19.09
CA HIS A 652 35.12 57.97 17.90
C HIS A 652 34.47 58.50 16.62
N ARG A 653 33.14 58.56 16.55
CA ARG A 653 32.42 59.12 15.40
C ARG A 653 32.45 60.64 15.34
N ILE A 654 32.34 61.30 16.50
CA ILE A 654 32.58 62.74 16.64
C ILE A 654 34.04 63.05 16.27
N ALA A 655 35.00 62.26 16.72
CA ALA A 655 36.44 62.44 16.45
C ALA A 655 36.88 62.04 15.03
N SER A 656 36.12 61.20 14.32
CA SER A 656 36.41 60.81 12.93
C SER A 656 36.06 61.88 11.88
N GLY A 657 35.71 63.10 12.30
CA GLY A 657 35.63 64.26 11.40
C GLY A 657 34.41 64.25 10.46
N SER A 658 33.27 63.71 10.90
CA SER A 658 32.01 63.95 10.21
C SER A 658 31.55 65.38 10.52
N GLN A 659 31.86 66.33 9.62
CA GLN A 659 31.32 67.71 9.63
C GLN A 659 29.80 67.75 9.89
N PHE A 660 29.10 66.69 9.54
CA PHE A 660 27.67 66.49 9.77
C PHE A 660 27.28 66.36 11.25
N ILE A 661 28.02 65.59 12.06
CA ILE A 661 27.68 65.39 13.48
C ILE A 661 27.96 66.67 14.28
N GLU A 662 29.08 67.33 14.00
CA GLU A 662 29.41 68.64 14.59
C GLU A 662 28.37 69.69 14.19
N CYS A 663 28.00 69.80 12.91
CA CYS A 663 26.97 70.73 12.43
C CYS A 663 25.58 70.43 13.02
N MET A 664 25.19 69.16 13.19
CA MET A 664 23.91 68.81 13.79
C MET A 664 23.88 69.15 15.30
N MET A 665 24.95 68.84 16.04
CA MET A 665 25.07 69.19 17.45
C MET A 665 25.14 70.71 17.65
N GLU A 666 25.91 71.42 16.82
CA GLU A 666 25.98 72.89 16.84
C GLU A 666 24.62 73.52 16.55
N ASN A 667 23.86 73.04 15.56
CA ASN A 667 22.50 73.53 15.28
C ASN A 667 21.51 73.21 16.39
N LEU A 668 21.59 72.02 17.00
CA LEU A 668 20.76 71.67 18.14
C LEU A 668 21.08 72.51 19.38
N LEU A 669 22.32 72.97 19.54
CA LEU A 669 22.80 73.82 20.65
C LEU A 669 22.59 75.33 20.38
N THR A 670 22.74 75.82 19.14
CA THR A 670 22.63 77.26 18.80
C THR A 670 21.20 77.79 18.74
N ILE A 671 20.19 76.93 18.57
CA ILE A 671 18.77 77.33 18.61
C ILE A 671 18.33 77.74 20.04
N SER A 672 19.17 77.53 21.06
CA SER A 672 18.95 77.94 22.46
C SER A 672 19.34 79.40 22.79
N SER A 673 19.30 80.34 21.83
CA SER A 673 19.52 81.76 22.15
C SER A 673 18.25 82.53 22.55
N THR A 674 17.11 81.86 22.72
CA THR A 674 15.82 82.51 23.08
C THR A 674 15.24 82.16 24.45
N LEU A 675 16.00 81.51 25.34
CA LEU A 675 15.68 81.45 26.77
C LEU A 675 16.95 81.58 27.61
N ILE A 676 17.28 82.83 27.96
CA ILE A 676 18.06 83.19 29.15
C ILE A 676 17.06 83.51 30.25
#